data_AF-A0A4Q7RZI2-F1
#
_entry.id   AF-A0A4Q7RZI2-F1
#
_cell.length_a   1.000
_cell.length_b   1.000
_cell.length_c   1.000
_cell.angle_alpha   90.00
_cell.angle_beta   90.00
_cell.angle_gamma   90.00
#
_symmetry.space_group_name_H-M   'P 1'
#
loop_
_entity.id
_entity.type
_entity.pdbx_description
1 polymer ?
#
loop_
_entity_poly.entity_id
_entity_poly.type
_entity_poly.pdbx_seq_one_letter_code
_entity_poly.pdbx_strand_id
1 'polypeptide(L)'
;MLKLALNNLRRDRRRTVATMVALTSGLVAVLLFLAYMSFVEASMARVVIHAQGNGHVQVYRTGGQANLAAFPARYALDAADQARIRELVATVPGVRRAGADMTGVGMVQLDNRSTVFLASGIDPEFEAALRGEDGEAVAAPKDLASIRITPHMADRIGASAGDVVQLAATSYAQRANAMDAEVRDTSYSTGIEAIESKGLRMPLADMQSLYDTEAVSRMIVQVDDRADTDRVAAHLTQALEAAKPGRFDVTTWRSPHVGQLYNSFMGFFNMLFAFAGVVIALVAVATVQHTVAMNIEDRMKEVATLRAIGYPRARIVAMFVIETAVTALAVALLAVLLAWAVRAGIAAAGVTTSLPRVAQRVPLVLQLTAVETFTVVVGACVLIVLSSALTTWRRLRRSVRFGGQRSHSLSRVLAGGVAALAGFVWFPVPPAAAADAMPDVETMRQWLKQADMARGGFANLSWDVAVHSEDPAGNTDTEYAVQVRDGDALIRTTAPRRYQGERILIASHAMWYTKPGLRRPISVSPQQRLVGEAANGDIAATQYARDYVPEYGGVVSVDGRDCHKLVLKATHKAVTYAGIVYYLETSTLLGIKADFMTAAGDVFKTAAFEYGNTVIHAGKRHPFVSSMTIANAAFPDRFSRLVYRDVTAASHPATAFSRDQLTSM
;
A
#
# COMPACT_ATOMS: atom_id res chain seq x y z
N MET A 1 37.13 34.91 -37.94
CA MET A 1 35.99 34.96 -37.00
C MET A 1 36.35 34.36 -35.65
N LEU A 2 36.77 33.08 -35.58
CA LEU A 2 37.13 32.42 -34.31
C LEU A 2 38.24 33.15 -33.52
N LYS A 3 39.34 33.56 -34.17
CA LYS A 3 40.42 34.33 -33.53
C LYS A 3 39.95 35.68 -32.96
N LEU A 4 38.98 36.32 -33.62
CA LEU A 4 38.35 37.57 -33.17
C LEU A 4 37.47 37.31 -31.94
N ALA A 5 36.65 36.26 -31.95
CA ALA A 5 35.83 35.85 -30.80
C ALA A 5 36.68 35.49 -29.56
N LEU A 6 37.81 34.78 -29.75
CA LEU A 6 38.72 34.44 -28.64
C LEU A 6 39.39 35.69 -28.04
N ASN A 7 39.80 36.63 -28.87
CA ASN A 7 40.39 37.89 -28.41
C ASN A 7 39.37 38.75 -27.65
N ASN A 8 38.11 38.74 -28.10
CA ASN A 8 37.01 39.42 -27.42
C ASN A 8 36.77 38.86 -26.01
N LEU A 9 36.66 37.53 -25.88
CA LEU A 9 36.48 36.87 -24.58
C LEU A 9 37.64 37.16 -23.62
N ARG A 10 38.87 37.28 -24.14
CA ARG A 10 40.05 37.65 -23.34
C ARG A 10 40.11 39.11 -22.93
N ARG A 11 39.42 40.02 -23.63
CA ARG A 11 39.36 41.45 -23.29
C ARG A 11 38.45 41.68 -22.08
N ASP A 12 37.30 41.01 -22.04
CA ASP A 12 36.26 41.23 -21.03
C ASP A 12 36.20 40.11 -19.97
N ARG A 13 37.37 39.69 -19.47
CA ARG A 13 37.55 38.47 -18.65
C ARG A 13 36.59 38.36 -17.46
N ARG A 14 36.42 39.43 -16.67
CA ARG A 14 35.60 39.39 -15.44
C ARG A 14 34.16 39.00 -15.75
N ARG A 15 33.62 39.54 -16.84
CA ARG A 15 32.26 39.29 -17.29
C ARG A 15 32.11 37.89 -17.87
N THR A 16 33.04 37.50 -18.76
CA THR A 16 33.04 36.14 -19.33
C THR A 16 33.11 35.10 -18.22
N VAL A 17 33.94 35.31 -17.19
CA VAL A 17 34.01 34.44 -16.01
C VAL A 17 32.69 34.42 -15.25
N ALA A 18 32.07 35.57 -14.96
CA ALA A 18 30.78 35.61 -14.27
C ALA A 18 29.68 34.82 -15.01
N THR A 19 29.59 34.97 -16.34
CA THR A 19 28.66 34.20 -17.18
C THR A 19 29.00 32.71 -17.18
N MET A 20 30.28 32.35 -17.31
CA MET A 20 30.70 30.96 -17.28
C MET A 20 30.38 30.31 -15.93
N VAL A 21 30.60 30.99 -14.81
CA VAL A 21 30.26 30.47 -13.47
C VAL A 21 28.77 30.21 -13.35
N ALA A 22 27.91 31.17 -13.75
CA ALA A 22 26.46 31.02 -13.67
C ALA A 22 25.92 29.88 -14.57
N LEU A 23 26.46 29.74 -15.79
CA LEU A 23 26.04 28.67 -16.70
C LEU A 23 26.61 27.30 -16.27
N THR A 24 27.84 27.27 -15.76
CA THR A 24 28.48 26.04 -15.27
C THR A 24 27.74 25.52 -14.04
N SER A 25 27.39 26.36 -13.07
CA SER A 25 26.66 25.92 -11.89
C SER A 25 25.29 25.34 -12.24
N GLY A 26 24.56 25.99 -13.17
CA GLY A 26 23.29 25.47 -13.68
C GLY A 26 23.44 24.12 -14.39
N LEU A 27 24.45 23.96 -15.24
CA LEU A 27 24.69 22.71 -15.96
C LEU A 27 25.17 21.58 -15.04
N VAL A 28 26.05 21.86 -14.07
CA VAL A 28 26.46 20.91 -13.02
C VAL A 28 25.25 20.46 -12.22
N ALA A 29 24.37 21.38 -11.82
CA ALA A 29 23.16 21.04 -11.08
C ALA A 29 22.26 20.08 -11.87
N VAL A 30 22.04 20.34 -13.18
CA VAL A 30 21.25 19.45 -14.04
C VAL A 30 21.89 18.06 -14.15
N LEU A 31 23.21 17.99 -14.38
CA LEU A 31 23.93 16.72 -14.52
C LEU A 31 23.88 15.89 -13.22
N LEU A 32 24.15 16.52 -12.07
CA LEU A 32 24.11 15.85 -10.77
C LEU A 32 22.70 15.41 -10.40
N PHE A 33 21.70 16.24 -10.70
CA PHE A 33 20.30 15.90 -10.43
C PHE A 33 19.81 14.75 -11.33
N LEU A 34 20.24 14.70 -12.59
CA LEU A 34 19.99 13.56 -13.46
C LEU A 34 20.64 12.28 -12.93
N ALA A 35 21.92 12.35 -12.52
CA ALA A 35 22.61 11.21 -11.91
C ALA A 35 21.92 10.74 -10.62
N TYR A 36 21.39 11.69 -9.83
CA TYR A 36 20.60 11.40 -8.64
C TYR A 36 19.28 10.71 -9.00
N MET A 37 18.61 11.13 -10.06
CA MET A 37 17.39 10.48 -10.55
C MET A 37 17.66 9.03 -10.97
N SER A 38 18.72 8.78 -11.75
CA SER A 38 19.11 7.42 -12.16
C SER A 38 19.47 6.56 -10.95
N PHE A 39 20.13 7.15 -9.94
CA PHE A 39 20.36 6.50 -8.65
C PHE A 39 19.06 6.11 -7.92
N VAL A 40 18.10 7.03 -7.85
CA VAL A 40 16.80 6.79 -7.22
C VAL A 40 16.04 5.69 -7.96
N GLU A 41 15.98 5.75 -9.30
CA GLU A 41 15.34 4.72 -10.14
C GLU A 41 15.95 3.34 -9.90
N ALA A 42 17.28 3.23 -9.98
CA ALA A 42 17.99 1.97 -9.79
C ALA A 42 17.81 1.43 -8.36
N SER A 43 17.81 2.32 -7.36
CA SER A 43 17.60 1.92 -5.97
C SER A 43 16.17 1.45 -5.72
N MET A 44 15.17 2.14 -6.27
CA MET A 44 13.78 1.71 -6.18
C MET A 44 13.54 0.39 -6.92
N ALA A 45 14.10 0.24 -8.12
CA ALA A 45 14.04 -1.01 -8.87
C ALA A 45 14.64 -2.16 -8.06
N ARG A 46 15.80 -1.95 -7.41
CA ARG A 46 16.41 -2.97 -6.55
C ARG A 46 15.54 -3.37 -5.36
N VAL A 47 14.92 -2.39 -4.70
CA VAL A 47 14.01 -2.66 -3.56
C VAL A 47 12.80 -3.48 -4.01
N VAL A 48 12.16 -3.10 -5.12
CA VAL A 48 10.97 -3.80 -5.63
C VAL A 48 11.31 -5.20 -6.12
N ILE A 49 12.40 -5.37 -6.90
CA ILE A 49 12.76 -6.64 -7.53
C ILE A 49 13.36 -7.62 -6.51
N HIS A 50 14.34 -7.17 -5.71
CA HIS A 50 15.16 -8.06 -4.87
C HIS A 50 14.75 -8.04 -3.39
N ALA A 51 14.63 -6.85 -2.77
CA ALA A 51 14.38 -6.78 -1.32
C ALA A 51 12.98 -7.34 -0.97
N GLN A 52 11.97 -6.98 -1.74
CA GLN A 52 10.60 -7.50 -1.63
C GLN A 52 10.44 -8.92 -2.21
N GLY A 53 11.43 -9.42 -2.95
CA GLY A 53 11.36 -10.73 -3.59
C GLY A 53 10.31 -10.82 -4.70
N ASN A 54 9.95 -9.73 -5.38
CA ASN A 54 8.98 -9.77 -6.47
C ASN A 54 9.57 -10.29 -7.79
N GLY A 55 10.90 -10.31 -7.93
CA GLY A 55 11.61 -10.60 -9.17
C GLY A 55 11.28 -9.63 -10.30
N HIS A 56 11.69 -10.00 -11.52
CA HIS A 56 11.53 -9.14 -12.70
C HIS A 56 10.14 -9.32 -13.33
N VAL A 57 9.73 -10.58 -13.44
CA VAL A 57 8.46 -11.01 -14.04
C VAL A 57 7.75 -11.91 -13.04
N GLN A 58 6.42 -11.82 -12.98
CA GLN A 58 5.57 -12.66 -12.16
C GLN A 58 4.45 -13.24 -12.99
N VAL A 59 4.18 -14.53 -12.78
CA VAL A 59 3.08 -15.24 -13.41
C VAL A 59 2.03 -15.53 -12.34
N TYR A 60 0.81 -15.09 -12.60
CA TYR A 60 -0.38 -15.37 -11.79
C TYR A 60 -1.36 -16.22 -12.57
N ARG A 61 -2.34 -16.81 -11.89
CA ARG A 61 -3.57 -17.24 -12.56
C ARG A 61 -4.33 -16.02 -13.08
N THR A 62 -5.06 -16.17 -14.17
CA THR A 62 -5.83 -15.05 -14.74
C THR A 62 -6.79 -14.43 -13.73
N GLY A 63 -6.70 -13.10 -13.57
CA GLY A 63 -7.43 -12.31 -12.57
C GLY A 63 -6.88 -12.41 -11.15
N GLY A 64 -5.81 -13.18 -10.91
CA GLY A 64 -5.29 -13.45 -9.58
C GLY A 64 -4.67 -12.23 -8.90
N GLN A 65 -3.99 -11.36 -9.64
CA GLN A 65 -3.38 -10.15 -9.06
C GLN A 65 -4.38 -9.27 -8.28
N ALA A 66 -5.63 -9.17 -8.76
CA ALA A 66 -6.68 -8.37 -8.11
C ALA A 66 -7.50 -9.17 -7.09
N ASN A 67 -7.69 -10.48 -7.32
CA ASN A 67 -8.69 -11.26 -6.59
C ASN A 67 -8.11 -12.31 -5.62
N LEU A 68 -6.79 -12.57 -5.66
CA LEU A 68 -6.17 -13.63 -4.85
C LEU A 68 -6.38 -13.43 -3.34
N ALA A 69 -6.30 -12.19 -2.85
CA ALA A 69 -6.51 -11.90 -1.43
C ALA A 69 -7.94 -12.23 -0.96
N ALA A 70 -8.94 -12.06 -1.84
CA ALA A 70 -10.34 -12.33 -1.53
C ALA A 70 -10.72 -13.80 -1.77
N PHE A 71 -10.20 -14.41 -2.84
CA PHE A 71 -10.57 -15.75 -3.29
C PHE A 71 -9.34 -16.61 -3.59
N PRO A 72 -8.48 -16.88 -2.58
CA PRO A 72 -7.19 -17.52 -2.81
C PRO A 72 -7.33 -18.92 -3.42
N ALA A 73 -8.31 -19.72 -3.00
CA ALA A 73 -8.56 -21.05 -3.55
C ALA A 73 -8.85 -21.06 -5.07
N ARG A 74 -9.45 -19.99 -5.60
CA ARG A 74 -9.81 -19.88 -7.03
C ARG A 74 -8.64 -19.37 -7.88
N TYR A 75 -7.87 -18.44 -7.33
CA TYR A 75 -6.86 -17.66 -8.07
C TYR A 75 -5.41 -18.05 -7.77
N ALA A 76 -5.17 -19.00 -6.86
CA ALA A 76 -3.84 -19.56 -6.66
C ALA A 76 -3.45 -20.53 -7.78
N LEU A 77 -2.14 -20.73 -7.94
CA LEU A 77 -1.53 -21.67 -8.87
C LEU A 77 -1.39 -23.04 -8.19
N ASP A 78 -2.15 -24.02 -8.66
CA ASP A 78 -2.02 -25.41 -8.23
C ASP A 78 -0.69 -26.04 -8.70
N ALA A 79 -0.38 -27.25 -8.21
CA ALA A 79 0.88 -27.92 -8.51
C ALA A 79 1.08 -28.18 -10.02
N ALA A 80 0.00 -28.42 -10.76
CA ALA A 80 0.06 -28.65 -12.21
C ALA A 80 0.40 -27.36 -12.97
N ASP A 81 -0.22 -26.24 -12.58
CA ASP A 81 0.10 -24.92 -13.10
C ASP A 81 1.58 -24.57 -12.82
N GLN A 82 2.05 -24.78 -11.58
CA GLN A 82 3.44 -24.50 -11.20
C GLN A 82 4.44 -25.31 -12.04
N ALA A 83 4.18 -26.61 -12.24
CA ALA A 83 5.03 -27.47 -13.06
C ALA A 83 5.07 -26.99 -14.51
N ARG A 84 3.92 -26.62 -15.09
CA ARG A 84 3.84 -26.14 -16.47
C ARG A 84 4.55 -24.80 -16.66
N ILE A 85 4.43 -23.89 -15.70
CA ILE A 85 5.14 -22.60 -15.74
C ILE A 85 6.64 -22.85 -15.67
N ARG A 86 7.13 -23.72 -14.77
CA ARG A 86 8.57 -24.04 -14.67
C ARG A 86 9.15 -24.59 -15.97
N GLU A 87 8.43 -25.50 -16.62
CA GLU A 87 8.82 -26.07 -17.92
C GLU A 87 8.94 -24.98 -19.00
N LEU A 88 7.92 -24.14 -19.15
CA LEU A 88 7.92 -23.09 -20.17
C LEU A 88 8.97 -22.02 -19.91
N VAL A 89 9.12 -21.59 -18.66
CA VAL A 89 10.09 -20.57 -18.26
C VAL A 89 11.53 -21.02 -18.55
N ALA A 90 11.84 -22.31 -18.41
CA ALA A 90 13.16 -22.85 -18.76
C ALA A 90 13.49 -22.78 -20.26
N THR A 91 12.50 -22.63 -21.13
CA THR A 91 12.69 -22.52 -22.59
C THR A 91 12.86 -21.09 -23.09
N VAL A 92 12.56 -20.08 -22.26
CA VAL A 92 12.58 -18.66 -22.66
C VAL A 92 13.99 -18.07 -22.53
N PRO A 93 14.60 -17.59 -23.63
CA PRO A 93 15.94 -16.98 -23.57
C PRO A 93 15.94 -15.69 -22.73
N GLY A 94 16.94 -15.59 -21.84
CA GLY A 94 17.13 -14.45 -20.93
C GLY A 94 16.51 -14.65 -19.54
N VAL A 95 15.88 -15.80 -19.28
CA VAL A 95 15.47 -16.18 -17.93
C VAL A 95 16.65 -16.82 -17.19
N ARG A 96 16.98 -16.28 -16.02
CA ARG A 96 18.01 -16.82 -15.13
C ARG A 96 17.47 -17.93 -14.22
N ARG A 97 16.27 -17.77 -13.67
CA ARG A 97 15.61 -18.73 -12.75
C ARG A 97 14.15 -18.38 -12.48
N ALA A 98 13.42 -19.34 -11.92
CA ALA A 98 12.06 -19.14 -11.43
C ALA A 98 11.80 -19.89 -10.13
N GLY A 99 10.92 -19.36 -9.30
CA GLY A 99 10.58 -19.89 -7.99
C GLY A 99 9.14 -19.60 -7.62
N ALA A 100 8.57 -20.45 -6.76
CA ALA A 100 7.23 -20.28 -6.26
C ALA A 100 7.21 -19.33 -5.06
N ASP A 101 6.17 -18.50 -4.97
CA ASP A 101 5.97 -17.59 -3.85
C ASP A 101 4.51 -17.58 -3.42
N MET A 102 4.31 -17.54 -2.11
CA MET A 102 3.01 -17.55 -1.48
C MET A 102 2.91 -16.37 -0.53
N THR A 103 1.88 -15.55 -0.67
CA THR A 103 1.60 -14.43 0.23
C THR A 103 0.44 -14.77 1.15
N GLY A 104 0.54 -14.39 2.42
CA GLY A 104 -0.48 -14.66 3.42
C GLY A 104 -0.63 -13.53 4.44
N VAL A 105 -1.83 -13.42 5.02
CA VAL A 105 -2.13 -12.55 6.14
C VAL A 105 -2.65 -13.38 7.31
N GLY A 106 -2.14 -13.11 8.50
CA GLY A 106 -2.54 -13.81 9.71
C GLY A 106 -2.13 -13.05 10.97
N MET A 107 -2.14 -13.73 12.10
CA MET A 107 -1.76 -13.23 13.42
C MET A 107 -0.49 -13.92 13.89
N VAL A 108 0.44 -13.16 14.45
CA VAL A 108 1.60 -13.68 15.20
C VAL A 108 1.44 -13.29 16.65
N GLN A 109 1.72 -14.22 17.56
CA GLN A 109 1.60 -14.04 18.99
C GLN A 109 2.80 -14.60 19.73
N LEU A 110 3.29 -13.85 20.72
CA LEU A 110 4.21 -14.31 21.75
C LEU A 110 3.62 -13.94 23.11
N ASP A 111 3.44 -14.93 23.98
CA ASP A 111 2.78 -14.80 25.26
C ASP A 111 1.40 -14.09 25.18
N ASN A 112 1.29 -12.88 25.72
CA ASN A 112 0.07 -12.07 25.72
C ASN A 112 0.10 -10.93 24.68
N ARG A 113 1.12 -10.87 23.81
CA ARG A 113 1.25 -9.84 22.78
C ARG A 113 1.00 -10.45 21.41
N SER A 114 0.07 -9.88 20.67
CA SER A 114 -0.28 -10.34 19.32
C SER A 114 -0.35 -9.19 18.33
N THR A 115 0.03 -9.44 17.08
CA THR A 115 -0.15 -8.49 15.99
C THR A 115 -0.44 -9.21 14.67
N VAL A 116 -0.87 -8.46 13.66
CA VAL A 116 -1.11 -9.00 12.32
C VAL A 116 0.20 -9.08 11.57
N PHE A 117 0.45 -10.20 10.89
CA PHE A 117 1.55 -10.32 9.94
C PHE A 117 1.06 -10.22 8.49
N LEU A 118 1.93 -9.71 7.62
CA LEU A 118 1.92 -9.86 6.17
C LEU A 118 3.13 -10.74 5.83
N ALA A 119 2.86 -11.99 5.50
CA ALA A 119 3.86 -13.01 5.27
C ALA A 119 4.08 -13.25 3.78
N SER A 120 5.32 -13.57 3.45
CA SER A 120 5.68 -14.12 2.14
C SER A 120 6.48 -15.40 2.37
N GLY A 121 5.94 -16.52 1.89
CA GLY A 121 6.52 -17.85 1.87
C GLY A 121 7.27 -18.10 0.57
N ILE A 122 8.57 -18.36 0.66
CA ILE A 122 9.43 -18.62 -0.51
C ILE A 122 10.40 -19.75 -0.21
N ASP A 123 10.85 -20.42 -1.26
CA ASP A 123 11.99 -21.31 -1.14
C ASP A 123 13.26 -20.51 -0.72
N PRO A 124 13.92 -20.87 0.40
CA PRO A 124 15.03 -20.05 0.90
C PRO A 124 16.27 -20.07 0.00
N GLU A 125 16.50 -21.15 -0.77
CA GLU A 125 17.61 -21.21 -1.73
C GLU A 125 17.34 -20.27 -2.91
N PHE A 126 16.11 -20.32 -3.45
CA PHE A 126 15.68 -19.40 -4.50
C PHE A 126 15.74 -17.93 -4.03
N GLU A 127 15.31 -17.64 -2.81
CA GLU A 127 15.36 -16.28 -2.26
C GLU A 127 16.80 -15.77 -2.10
N ALA A 128 17.68 -16.59 -1.53
CA ALA A 128 19.09 -16.25 -1.37
C ALA A 128 19.75 -15.97 -2.72
N ALA A 129 19.42 -16.79 -3.72
CA ALA A 129 19.87 -16.60 -5.10
C ALA A 129 19.28 -15.31 -5.71
N LEU A 130 17.99 -15.01 -5.48
CA LEU A 130 17.31 -13.82 -5.99
C LEU A 130 17.88 -12.52 -5.39
N ARG A 131 18.32 -12.57 -4.13
CA ARG A 131 18.92 -11.41 -3.42
C ARG A 131 20.38 -11.18 -3.73
N GLY A 132 21.12 -12.20 -4.16
CA GLY A 132 22.50 -12.03 -4.62
C GLY A 132 22.57 -11.03 -5.77
N GLU A 133 23.38 -9.97 -5.61
CA GLU A 133 23.77 -9.12 -6.74
C GLU A 133 24.66 -9.94 -7.70
N ASP A 134 24.72 -9.54 -8.97
CA ASP A 134 25.35 -10.27 -10.07
C ASP A 134 26.65 -11.01 -9.69
N GLY A 135 26.54 -12.32 -9.45
CA GLY A 135 27.67 -13.22 -9.23
C GLY A 135 28.03 -13.53 -7.77
N GLU A 136 27.45 -12.85 -6.77
CA GLU A 136 27.66 -13.19 -5.35
C GLU A 136 26.51 -14.04 -4.81
N ALA A 137 26.79 -15.33 -4.64
CA ALA A 137 25.88 -16.24 -3.95
C ALA A 137 25.83 -15.86 -2.46
N VAL A 138 24.74 -15.23 -2.02
CA VAL A 138 24.42 -15.19 -0.59
C VAL A 138 24.10 -16.62 -0.19
N ALA A 139 24.90 -17.20 0.72
CA ALA A 139 24.65 -18.56 1.19
C ALA A 139 23.24 -18.65 1.78
N ALA A 140 22.44 -19.61 1.30
CA ALA A 140 21.15 -19.90 1.91
C ALA A 140 21.38 -20.22 3.40
N PRO A 141 20.52 -19.71 4.31
CA PRO A 141 20.60 -20.07 5.72
C PRO A 141 20.54 -21.60 5.87
N LYS A 142 21.49 -22.19 6.62
CA LYS A 142 21.59 -23.64 6.80
C LYS A 142 20.38 -24.26 7.54
N ASP A 143 19.64 -23.44 8.30
CA ASP A 143 18.37 -23.81 8.93
C ASP A 143 17.21 -23.25 8.10
N LEU A 144 16.74 -24.05 7.15
CA LEU A 144 15.67 -23.71 6.21
C LEU A 144 14.26 -23.70 6.84
N ALA A 145 14.11 -23.95 8.14
CA ALA A 145 12.82 -24.21 8.82
C ALA A 145 12.39 -23.13 9.83
N SER A 146 12.94 -21.92 9.71
CA SER A 146 12.73 -20.85 10.70
C SER A 146 12.22 -19.57 10.05
N ILE A 147 11.46 -18.79 10.82
CA ILE A 147 10.86 -17.55 10.32
C ILE A 147 11.76 -16.36 10.61
N ARG A 148 11.63 -15.31 9.80
CA ARG A 148 12.29 -14.02 10.01
C ARG A 148 11.25 -12.94 10.10
N ILE A 149 11.43 -12.05 11.06
CA ILE A 149 10.49 -11.00 11.38
C ILE A 149 11.18 -9.64 11.29
N THR A 150 10.43 -8.60 11.01
CA THR A 150 10.97 -7.24 10.99
C THR A 150 11.26 -6.72 12.40
N PRO A 151 12.20 -5.76 12.56
CA PRO A 151 12.50 -5.17 13.87
C PRO A 151 11.26 -4.57 14.53
N HIS A 152 10.44 -3.84 13.76
CA HIS A 152 9.23 -3.21 14.26
C HIS A 152 8.15 -4.23 14.67
N MET A 153 8.11 -5.41 14.04
CA MET A 153 7.20 -6.47 14.47
C MET A 153 7.73 -7.16 15.72
N ALA A 154 9.04 -7.45 15.77
CA ALA A 154 9.72 -7.99 16.94
C ALA A 154 9.47 -7.14 18.18
N ASP A 155 9.64 -5.81 18.09
CA ASP A 155 9.37 -4.87 19.18
C ASP A 155 7.91 -4.92 19.67
N ARG A 156 6.96 -5.09 18.74
CA ARG A 156 5.52 -5.13 19.07
C ARG A 156 5.13 -6.38 19.85
N ILE A 157 5.65 -7.54 19.45
CA ILE A 157 5.36 -8.81 20.13
C ILE A 157 6.36 -9.12 21.26
N GLY A 158 7.45 -8.37 21.36
CA GLY A 158 8.53 -8.61 22.32
C GLY A 158 9.40 -9.82 21.98
N ALA A 159 9.48 -10.20 20.70
CA ALA A 159 10.23 -11.38 20.26
C ALA A 159 11.72 -11.06 20.01
N SER A 160 12.57 -12.03 20.33
CA SER A 160 14.00 -12.08 20.06
C SER A 160 14.34 -13.29 19.18
N ALA A 161 15.55 -13.30 18.62
CA ALA A 161 16.04 -14.49 17.92
C ALA A 161 16.14 -15.69 18.89
N GLY A 162 15.59 -16.84 18.49
CA GLY A 162 15.46 -18.07 19.28
C GLY A 162 14.08 -18.25 19.93
N ASP A 163 13.22 -17.23 19.94
CA ASP A 163 11.88 -17.35 20.52
C ASP A 163 10.96 -18.16 19.60
N VAL A 164 10.07 -18.95 20.21
CA VAL A 164 9.01 -19.66 19.49
C VAL A 164 7.74 -18.84 19.56
N VAL A 165 7.25 -18.40 18.41
CA VAL A 165 6.00 -17.63 18.28
C VAL A 165 4.89 -18.50 17.70
N GLN A 166 3.65 -18.18 18.04
CA GLN A 166 2.49 -18.82 17.47
C GLN A 166 1.98 -18.01 16.28
N LEU A 167 1.84 -18.66 15.13
CA LEU A 167 1.24 -18.11 13.92
C LEU A 167 -0.17 -18.66 13.76
N ALA A 168 -1.14 -17.83 13.43
CA ALA A 168 -2.50 -18.23 13.12
C ALA A 168 -2.99 -17.55 11.83
N ALA A 169 -3.65 -18.30 10.95
CA ALA A 169 -4.18 -17.78 9.70
C ALA A 169 -5.47 -18.51 9.30
N THR A 170 -6.17 -17.98 8.31
CA THR A 170 -7.30 -18.65 7.67
C THR A 170 -6.82 -19.34 6.40
N SER A 171 -6.97 -20.66 6.33
CA SER A 171 -6.61 -21.49 5.18
C SER A 171 -7.43 -21.14 3.94
N TYR A 172 -7.01 -21.65 2.77
CA TYR A 172 -7.76 -21.42 1.52
C TYR A 172 -9.14 -22.08 1.53
N ALA A 173 -9.34 -23.08 2.40
CA ALA A 173 -10.63 -23.70 2.68
C ALA A 173 -11.45 -22.96 3.76
N GLN A 174 -11.13 -21.69 4.03
CA GLN A 174 -11.81 -20.83 5.01
C GLN A 174 -11.84 -21.40 6.43
N ARG A 175 -10.76 -22.07 6.86
CA ARG A 175 -10.63 -22.60 8.22
C ARG A 175 -9.51 -21.93 8.98
N ALA A 176 -9.71 -21.67 10.26
CA ALA A 176 -8.62 -21.25 11.14
C ALA A 176 -7.59 -22.38 11.28
N ASN A 177 -6.32 -22.04 11.08
CA ASN A 177 -5.18 -22.91 11.34
C ASN A 177 -4.11 -22.14 12.11
N ALA A 178 -3.29 -22.86 12.87
CA ALA A 178 -2.21 -22.28 13.65
C ALA A 178 -1.02 -23.23 13.75
N MET A 179 0.17 -22.67 13.86
CA MET A 179 1.43 -23.39 14.03
C MET A 179 2.37 -22.63 14.97
N ASP A 180 3.32 -23.36 15.55
CA ASP A 180 4.44 -22.76 16.28
C ASP A 180 5.63 -22.64 15.31
N ALA A 181 6.34 -21.52 15.37
CA ALA A 181 7.47 -21.22 14.51
C ALA A 181 8.60 -20.53 15.29
N GLU A 182 9.84 -20.96 15.06
CA GLU A 182 11.02 -20.35 15.69
C GLU A 182 11.45 -19.10 14.93
N VAL A 183 11.62 -17.98 15.65
CA VAL A 183 12.15 -16.73 15.12
C VAL A 183 13.67 -16.82 15.03
N ARG A 184 14.21 -16.87 13.82
CA ARG A 184 15.66 -16.91 13.62
C ARG A 184 16.33 -15.55 13.59
N ASP A 185 15.65 -14.59 12.98
CA ASP A 185 16.21 -13.28 12.68
C ASP A 185 15.11 -12.22 12.83
N THR A 186 15.46 -11.14 13.53
CA THR A 186 14.61 -9.97 13.75
C THR A 186 15.06 -8.76 12.91
N SER A 187 16.07 -8.92 12.05
CA SER A 187 16.63 -7.87 11.18
C SER A 187 16.08 -7.88 9.76
N TYR A 188 15.11 -8.75 9.46
CA TYR A 188 14.44 -8.79 8.16
C TYR A 188 13.78 -7.44 7.85
N SER A 189 13.80 -7.03 6.59
CA SER A 189 13.07 -5.84 6.13
C SER A 189 12.23 -6.20 4.91
N THR A 190 11.01 -5.69 4.92
CA THR A 190 10.10 -5.70 3.77
C THR A 190 10.53 -4.74 2.66
N GLY A 191 11.44 -3.81 2.97
CA GLY A 191 11.85 -2.72 2.08
C GLY A 191 10.85 -1.56 2.03
N ILE A 192 9.67 -1.66 2.66
CA ILE A 192 8.64 -0.63 2.69
C ILE A 192 8.31 -0.25 4.14
N GLU A 193 8.60 0.99 4.51
CA GLU A 193 8.38 1.53 5.87
C GLU A 193 6.94 1.28 6.39
N ALA A 194 5.93 1.46 5.53
CA ALA A 194 4.51 1.34 5.90
C ALA A 194 4.08 -0.08 6.35
N ILE A 195 4.81 -1.13 5.96
CA ILE A 195 4.50 -2.52 6.32
C ILE A 195 5.58 -3.17 7.16
N GLU A 196 6.64 -2.44 7.53
CA GLU A 196 7.67 -2.94 8.46
C GLU A 196 7.06 -3.38 9.80
N SER A 197 5.98 -2.78 10.27
CA SER A 197 5.34 -3.21 11.53
C SER A 197 4.58 -4.56 11.46
N LYS A 198 4.54 -5.20 10.27
CA LYS A 198 3.77 -6.42 10.00
C LYS A 198 4.60 -7.46 9.20
N GLY A 199 5.84 -7.18 8.85
CA GLY A 199 6.58 -8.00 7.89
C GLY A 199 7.04 -9.33 8.47
N LEU A 200 6.68 -10.43 7.80
CA LEU A 200 7.13 -11.78 8.15
C LEU A 200 7.62 -12.51 6.90
N ARG A 201 8.76 -13.20 7.00
CA ARG A 201 9.28 -14.07 5.95
C ARG A 201 9.40 -15.48 6.50
N MET A 202 8.91 -16.47 5.75
CA MET A 202 9.02 -17.88 6.14
C MET A 202 9.34 -18.77 4.93
N PRO A 203 9.80 -20.01 5.17
CA PRO A 203 9.91 -21.03 4.14
C PRO A 203 8.57 -21.31 3.46
N LEU A 204 8.59 -21.63 2.17
CA LEU A 204 7.37 -21.95 1.42
C LEU A 204 6.60 -23.13 2.04
N ALA A 205 7.32 -24.15 2.51
CA ALA A 205 6.72 -25.33 3.14
C ALA A 205 5.91 -24.98 4.40
N ASP A 206 6.42 -24.07 5.24
CA ASP A 206 5.72 -23.60 6.43
C ASP A 206 4.48 -22.79 6.05
N MET A 207 4.58 -21.94 5.01
CA MET A 207 3.45 -21.18 4.49
C MET A 207 2.33 -22.10 3.98
N GLN A 208 2.69 -23.16 3.25
CA GLN A 208 1.79 -24.18 2.73
C GLN A 208 1.12 -24.98 3.87
N SER A 209 1.88 -25.33 4.91
CA SER A 209 1.35 -25.98 6.11
C SER A 209 0.37 -25.08 6.88
N LEU A 210 0.68 -23.78 7.01
CA LEU A 210 -0.17 -22.81 7.71
C LEU A 210 -1.51 -22.62 7.00
N TYR A 211 -1.50 -22.60 5.66
CA TYR A 211 -2.70 -22.39 4.85
C TYR A 211 -3.36 -23.67 4.35
N ASP A 212 -2.86 -24.84 4.76
CA ASP A 212 -3.37 -26.17 4.40
C ASP A 212 -3.55 -26.31 2.87
N THR A 213 -2.50 -26.00 2.10
CA THR A 213 -2.55 -26.02 0.63
C THR A 213 -1.17 -26.22 0.00
N GLU A 214 -1.13 -26.89 -1.15
CA GLU A 214 0.06 -26.95 -2.02
C GLU A 214 0.08 -25.83 -3.08
N ALA A 215 -1.02 -25.09 -3.21
CA ALA A 215 -1.13 -24.01 -4.18
C ALA A 215 -0.30 -22.79 -3.73
N VAL A 216 0.19 -22.01 -4.70
CA VAL A 216 0.99 -20.82 -4.44
C VAL A 216 0.36 -19.58 -5.04
N SER A 217 0.71 -18.42 -4.50
CA SER A 217 0.13 -17.15 -4.94
C SER A 217 0.58 -16.78 -6.35
N ARG A 218 1.84 -17.04 -6.68
CA ARG A 218 2.47 -16.68 -7.95
C ARG A 218 3.77 -17.45 -8.20
N MET A 219 4.22 -17.43 -9.44
CA MET A 219 5.58 -17.80 -9.81
C MET A 219 6.40 -16.53 -10.09
N ILE A 220 7.54 -16.39 -9.44
CA ILE A 220 8.50 -15.30 -9.66
C ILE A 220 9.54 -15.77 -10.67
N VAL A 221 9.88 -14.90 -11.62
CA VAL A 221 10.89 -15.13 -12.65
C VAL A 221 11.95 -14.04 -12.58
N GLN A 222 13.21 -14.47 -12.46
CA GLN A 222 14.38 -13.61 -12.51
C GLN A 222 14.95 -13.62 -13.93
N VAL A 223 15.17 -12.42 -14.48
CA VAL A 223 15.75 -12.19 -15.81
C VAL A 223 17.23 -11.87 -15.66
N ASP A 224 18.04 -12.17 -16.68
CA ASP A 224 19.48 -11.90 -16.70
C ASP A 224 19.82 -10.40 -16.70
N ASP A 225 19.14 -9.63 -17.55
CA ASP A 225 19.26 -8.18 -17.62
C ASP A 225 17.90 -7.54 -17.35
N ARG A 226 17.86 -6.59 -16.41
CA ARG A 226 16.67 -5.80 -16.10
C ARG A 226 16.08 -5.12 -17.33
N ALA A 227 16.90 -4.70 -18.30
CA ALA A 227 16.45 -4.08 -19.54
C ALA A 227 15.60 -5.03 -20.42
N ASP A 228 15.81 -6.33 -20.30
CA ASP A 228 15.11 -7.37 -21.05
C ASP A 228 13.76 -7.79 -20.43
N THR A 229 13.41 -7.26 -19.25
CA THR A 229 12.20 -7.64 -18.50
C THR A 229 10.95 -7.66 -19.37
N ASP A 230 10.68 -6.59 -20.13
CA ASP A 230 9.45 -6.45 -20.90
C ASP A 230 9.43 -7.39 -22.12
N ARG A 231 10.60 -7.61 -22.75
CA ARG A 231 10.78 -8.56 -23.86
C ARG A 231 10.54 -10.00 -23.39
N VAL A 232 11.15 -10.38 -22.27
CA VAL A 232 11.00 -11.72 -21.67
C VAL A 232 9.56 -11.94 -21.19
N ALA A 233 8.93 -10.94 -20.57
CA ALA A 233 7.53 -11.01 -20.18
C ALA A 233 6.62 -11.26 -21.39
N ALA A 234 6.80 -10.52 -22.50
CA ALA A 234 6.01 -10.71 -23.71
C ALA A 234 6.17 -12.10 -24.33
N HIS A 235 7.40 -12.63 -24.39
CA HIS A 235 7.66 -13.99 -24.86
C HIS A 235 7.00 -15.04 -23.95
N LEU A 236 7.10 -14.85 -22.62
CA LEU A 236 6.50 -15.75 -21.65
C LEU A 236 4.96 -15.74 -21.74
N THR A 237 4.35 -14.56 -21.93
CA THR A 237 2.92 -14.43 -22.19
C THR A 237 2.51 -15.23 -23.41
N GLN A 238 3.21 -15.07 -24.53
CA GLN A 238 2.89 -15.79 -25.76
C GLN A 238 3.03 -17.31 -25.59
N ALA A 239 4.08 -17.78 -24.91
CA ALA A 239 4.30 -19.20 -24.66
C ALA A 239 3.22 -19.81 -23.74
N LEU A 240 2.83 -19.09 -22.70
CA LEU A 240 1.78 -19.52 -21.77
C LEU A 240 0.40 -19.53 -22.43
N GLU A 241 0.06 -18.50 -23.21
CA GLU A 241 -1.19 -18.43 -23.96
C GLU A 241 -1.29 -19.54 -25.01
N ALA A 242 -0.20 -19.84 -25.72
CA ALA A 242 -0.18 -20.94 -26.68
C ALA A 242 -0.38 -22.32 -26.01
N ALA A 243 0.13 -22.50 -24.78
CA ALA A 243 0.01 -23.76 -24.05
C ALA A 243 -1.35 -23.92 -23.33
N LYS A 244 -1.87 -22.83 -22.74
CA LYS A 244 -3.09 -22.78 -21.92
C LYS A 244 -3.77 -21.41 -22.08
N PRO A 245 -4.59 -21.22 -23.12
CA PRO A 245 -5.22 -19.93 -23.41
C PRO A 245 -6.03 -19.39 -22.22
N GLY A 246 -5.80 -18.13 -21.83
CA GLY A 246 -6.54 -17.43 -20.77
C GLY A 246 -6.42 -18.03 -19.37
N ARG A 247 -5.39 -18.86 -19.12
CA ARG A 247 -5.15 -19.48 -17.81
C ARG A 247 -4.25 -18.64 -16.91
N PHE A 248 -3.31 -17.89 -17.50
CA PHE A 248 -2.24 -17.21 -16.79
C PHE A 248 -2.14 -15.74 -17.18
N ASP A 249 -1.85 -14.88 -16.19
CA ASP A 249 -1.49 -13.48 -16.42
C ASP A 249 -0.01 -13.28 -16.10
N VAL A 250 0.73 -12.71 -17.04
CA VAL A 250 2.13 -12.34 -16.85
C VAL A 250 2.22 -10.85 -16.58
N THR A 251 2.93 -10.50 -15.52
CA THR A 251 3.13 -9.11 -15.09
C THR A 251 4.59 -8.85 -14.80
N THR A 252 4.97 -7.57 -14.78
CA THR A 252 6.34 -7.15 -14.46
C THR A 252 6.38 -6.41 -13.14
N TRP A 253 7.59 -6.22 -12.60
CA TRP A 253 7.83 -5.38 -11.42
C TRP A 253 7.37 -3.93 -11.59
N ARG A 254 7.22 -3.46 -12.84
CA ARG A 254 6.68 -2.12 -13.18
C ARG A 254 5.16 -2.09 -13.27
N SER A 255 4.46 -3.22 -13.16
CA SER A 255 2.98 -3.20 -13.22
C SER A 255 2.40 -2.35 -12.08
N PRO A 256 1.29 -1.62 -12.28
CA PRO A 256 0.71 -0.73 -11.26
C PRO A 256 0.41 -1.43 -9.92
N HIS A 257 0.07 -2.72 -9.93
CA HIS A 257 -0.25 -3.47 -8.72
C HIS A 257 0.98 -3.96 -7.95
N VAL A 258 2.09 -4.28 -8.64
CA VAL A 258 3.34 -4.74 -7.99
C VAL A 258 4.22 -3.53 -7.65
N GLY A 259 4.48 -2.69 -8.65
CA GLY A 259 5.37 -1.55 -8.56
C GLY A 259 4.67 -0.26 -8.18
N GLN A 260 3.51 -0.29 -7.49
CA GLN A 260 2.74 0.93 -7.18
C GLN A 260 3.62 2.01 -6.55
N LEU A 261 4.40 1.64 -5.53
CA LEU A 261 5.34 2.54 -4.85
C LEU A 261 6.35 3.13 -5.85
N TYR A 262 6.97 2.28 -6.66
CA TYR A 262 7.92 2.71 -7.70
C TYR A 262 7.27 3.66 -8.70
N ASN A 263 6.11 3.29 -9.27
CA ASN A 263 5.44 4.04 -10.33
C ASN A 263 4.95 5.41 -9.85
N SER A 264 4.31 5.48 -8.67
CA SER A 264 3.86 6.75 -8.10
C SER A 264 5.05 7.63 -7.73
N PHE A 265 6.11 7.05 -7.16
CA PHE A 265 7.31 7.79 -6.76
C PHE A 265 8.07 8.32 -7.98
N MET A 266 8.35 7.47 -8.98
CA MET A 266 9.00 7.87 -10.22
C MET A 266 8.15 8.81 -11.05
N GLY A 267 6.82 8.66 -11.07
CA GLY A 267 5.90 9.59 -11.71
C GLY A 267 6.02 11.01 -11.13
N PHE A 268 6.05 11.12 -9.79
CA PHE A 268 6.29 12.39 -9.11
C PHE A 268 7.67 12.97 -9.43
N PHE A 269 8.73 12.17 -9.38
CA PHE A 269 10.10 12.61 -9.69
C PHE A 269 10.27 13.04 -11.15
N ASN A 270 9.66 12.32 -12.09
CA ASN A 270 9.67 12.68 -13.51
C ASN A 270 8.95 14.01 -13.75
N MET A 271 7.81 14.24 -13.09
CA MET A 271 7.09 15.52 -13.15
C MET A 271 7.94 16.65 -12.53
N LEU A 272 8.53 16.43 -11.36
CA LEU A 272 9.41 17.38 -10.70
C LEU A 272 10.64 17.70 -11.57
N PHE A 273 11.21 16.70 -12.23
CA PHE A 273 12.33 16.86 -13.15
C PHE A 273 11.93 17.66 -14.39
N ALA A 274 10.80 17.33 -15.02
CA ALA A 274 10.30 18.10 -16.16
C ALA A 274 10.08 19.57 -15.77
N PHE A 275 9.49 19.82 -14.60
CA PHE A 275 9.28 21.16 -14.07
C PHE A 275 10.61 21.90 -13.78
N ALA A 276 11.52 21.28 -13.01
CA ALA A 276 12.81 21.87 -12.68
C ALA A 276 13.68 22.09 -13.93
N GLY A 277 13.65 21.16 -14.89
CA GLY A 277 14.32 21.28 -16.17
C GLY A 277 13.83 22.48 -16.99
N VAL A 278 12.52 22.71 -17.05
CA VAL A 278 11.95 23.91 -17.67
C VAL A 278 12.41 25.19 -16.96
N VAL A 279 12.36 25.22 -15.63
CA VAL A 279 12.81 26.39 -14.84
C VAL A 279 14.30 26.68 -15.07
N ILE A 280 15.16 25.67 -15.00
CA ILE A 280 16.60 25.83 -15.22
C ILE A 280 16.88 26.26 -16.66
N ALA A 281 16.19 25.69 -17.64
CA ALA A 281 16.30 26.11 -19.04
C ALA A 281 15.89 27.57 -19.23
N LEU A 282 14.80 28.03 -18.60
CA LEU A 282 14.35 29.41 -18.64
C LEU A 282 15.37 30.37 -17.98
N VAL A 283 15.90 30.00 -16.81
CA VAL A 283 16.95 30.79 -16.13
C VAL A 283 18.22 30.86 -16.97
N ALA A 284 18.65 29.75 -17.58
CA ALA A 284 19.81 29.71 -18.46
C ALA A 284 19.61 30.59 -19.69
N VAL A 285 18.45 30.47 -20.36
CA VAL A 285 18.08 31.31 -21.51
C VAL A 285 18.06 32.78 -21.11
N ALA A 286 17.40 33.16 -20.01
CA ALA A 286 17.34 34.54 -19.53
C ALA A 286 18.74 35.09 -19.20
N THR A 287 19.60 34.28 -18.57
CA THR A 287 20.99 34.64 -18.25
C THR A 287 21.81 34.89 -19.50
N VAL A 288 21.69 34.03 -20.52
CA VAL A 288 22.34 34.22 -21.82
C VAL A 288 21.80 35.47 -22.52
N GLN A 289 20.48 35.65 -22.55
CA GLN A 289 19.86 36.82 -23.18
C GLN A 289 20.34 38.13 -22.54
N HIS A 290 20.35 38.19 -21.21
CA HIS A 290 20.84 39.34 -20.47
C HIS A 290 22.33 39.60 -20.77
N THR A 291 23.14 38.54 -20.77
CA THR A 291 24.58 38.67 -21.06
C THR A 291 24.82 39.13 -22.49
N VAL A 292 24.18 38.53 -23.49
CA VAL A 292 24.35 38.88 -24.91
C VAL A 292 23.84 40.29 -25.20
N ALA A 293 22.70 40.67 -24.62
CA ALA A 293 22.13 42.01 -24.75
C ALA A 293 23.13 43.10 -24.33
N MET A 294 23.68 42.96 -23.12
CA MET A 294 24.66 43.90 -22.60
C MET A 294 25.93 43.92 -23.49
N ASN A 295 26.32 42.79 -24.12
CA ASN A 295 27.57 42.68 -24.91
C ASN A 295 27.42 43.48 -26.22
N ILE A 296 26.23 43.43 -26.80
CA ILE A 296 25.87 44.24 -27.97
C ILE A 296 25.83 45.73 -27.61
N GLU A 297 25.31 46.09 -26.44
CA GLU A 297 25.21 47.49 -25.98
C GLU A 297 26.58 48.11 -25.72
N ASP A 298 27.46 47.41 -25.00
CA ASP A 298 28.83 47.89 -24.72
C ASP A 298 29.65 48.07 -26.00
N ARG A 299 29.37 47.26 -27.03
CA ARG A 299 30.13 47.20 -28.29
C ARG A 299 29.40 47.84 -29.45
N MET A 300 28.37 48.64 -29.16
CA MET A 300 27.51 49.24 -30.17
C MET A 300 28.28 50.16 -31.13
N LYS A 301 29.29 50.89 -30.62
CA LYS A 301 30.19 51.72 -31.44
C LYS A 301 31.00 50.86 -32.42
N GLU A 302 31.58 49.75 -31.97
CA GLU A 302 32.33 48.80 -32.82
C GLU A 302 31.42 48.18 -33.90
N VAL A 303 30.19 47.79 -33.53
CA VAL A 303 29.19 47.24 -34.44
C VAL A 303 28.76 48.27 -35.50
N ALA A 304 28.61 49.55 -35.11
CA ALA A 304 28.27 50.63 -36.04
C ALA A 304 29.39 50.88 -37.06
N THR A 305 30.65 50.89 -36.62
CA THR A 305 31.82 51.03 -37.52
C THR A 305 31.90 49.85 -38.51
N LEU A 306 31.72 48.62 -38.04
CA LEU A 306 31.71 47.44 -38.92
C LEU A 306 30.61 47.52 -39.99
N ARG A 307 29.42 48.00 -39.61
CA ARG A 307 28.33 48.23 -40.57
C ARG A 307 28.62 49.36 -41.56
N ALA A 308 29.29 50.42 -41.12
CA ALA A 308 29.70 51.53 -41.99
C ALA A 308 30.76 51.09 -43.02
N ILE A 309 31.66 50.17 -42.63
CA ILE A 309 32.67 49.57 -43.52
C ILE A 309 32.06 48.52 -44.47
N GLY A 310 30.76 48.21 -44.34
CA GLY A 310 30.02 47.34 -45.26
C GLY A 310 29.86 45.89 -44.81
N TYR A 311 30.13 45.56 -43.54
CA TYR A 311 29.86 44.20 -43.05
C TYR A 311 28.35 43.89 -43.02
N PRO A 312 27.91 42.75 -43.60
CA PRO A 312 26.50 42.38 -43.59
C PRO A 312 26.05 41.93 -42.21
N ARG A 313 24.77 42.18 -41.87
CA ARG A 313 24.18 41.84 -40.56
C ARG A 313 24.37 40.36 -40.18
N ALA A 314 24.24 39.45 -41.14
CA ALA A 314 24.45 38.02 -40.92
C ALA A 314 25.86 37.69 -40.42
N ARG A 315 26.87 38.42 -40.90
CA ARG A 315 28.28 38.23 -40.52
C ARG A 315 28.55 38.77 -39.11
N ILE A 316 27.86 39.82 -38.70
CA ILE A 316 27.89 40.35 -37.32
C ILE A 316 27.19 39.37 -36.37
N VAL A 317 26.01 38.85 -36.73
CA VAL A 317 25.32 37.81 -35.94
C VAL A 317 26.22 36.58 -35.77
N ALA A 318 26.82 36.09 -36.86
CA ALA A 318 27.72 34.93 -36.82
C ALA A 318 28.91 35.15 -35.87
N MET A 319 29.45 36.36 -35.78
CA MET A 319 30.54 36.67 -34.84
C MET A 319 30.11 36.45 -33.38
N PHE A 320 28.97 37.01 -32.96
CA PHE A 320 28.44 36.84 -31.60
C PHE A 320 28.02 35.38 -31.32
N VAL A 321 27.46 34.70 -32.31
CA VAL A 321 27.08 33.28 -32.19
C VAL A 321 28.31 32.40 -31.95
N ILE A 322 29.42 32.64 -32.66
CA ILE A 322 30.68 31.92 -32.45
C ILE A 322 31.26 32.22 -31.06
N GLU A 323 31.21 33.47 -30.59
CA GLU A 323 31.65 33.85 -29.25
C GLU A 323 30.86 33.12 -28.15
N THR A 324 29.54 33.05 -28.30
CA THR A 324 28.68 32.27 -27.40
C THR A 324 28.95 30.78 -27.52
N ALA A 325 29.17 30.23 -28.72
CA ALA A 325 29.44 28.81 -28.90
C ALA A 325 30.74 28.36 -28.22
N VAL A 326 31.80 29.17 -28.31
CA VAL A 326 33.06 28.92 -27.59
C VAL A 326 32.85 28.96 -26.08
N THR A 327 32.05 29.93 -25.60
CA THR A 327 31.72 30.05 -24.17
C THR A 327 30.91 28.84 -23.69
N ALA A 328 29.92 28.40 -24.47
CA ALA A 328 29.10 27.23 -24.16
C ALA A 328 29.94 25.93 -24.11
N LEU A 329 30.90 25.77 -25.03
CA LEU A 329 31.82 24.63 -25.03
C LEU A 329 32.73 24.63 -23.78
N ALA A 330 33.26 25.77 -23.38
CA ALA A 330 34.07 25.88 -22.16
C ALA A 330 33.25 25.56 -20.90
N VAL A 331 32.01 26.06 -20.83
CA VAL A 331 31.05 25.76 -19.75
C VAL A 331 30.74 24.26 -19.70
N ALA A 332 30.48 23.64 -20.86
CA ALA A 332 30.19 22.22 -20.96
C ALA A 332 31.35 21.36 -20.41
N LEU A 333 32.58 21.64 -20.84
CA LEU A 333 33.77 20.92 -20.38
C LEU A 333 33.98 21.07 -18.87
N LEU A 334 33.86 22.30 -18.36
CA LEU A 334 34.02 22.57 -16.93
C LEU A 334 32.92 21.90 -16.10
N ALA A 335 31.67 21.93 -16.58
CA ALA A 335 30.55 21.32 -15.88
C ALA A 335 30.66 19.79 -15.80
N VAL A 336 31.04 19.14 -16.90
CA VAL A 336 31.26 17.67 -16.92
C VAL A 336 32.40 17.30 -15.96
N LEU A 337 33.52 18.03 -15.98
CA LEU A 337 34.65 17.78 -15.10
C LEU A 337 34.26 17.93 -13.63
N LEU A 338 33.52 19.00 -13.27
CA LEU A 338 33.04 19.22 -11.91
C LEU A 338 32.01 18.15 -11.48
N ALA A 339 31.08 17.77 -12.35
CA ALA A 339 30.10 16.72 -12.05
C ALA A 339 30.78 15.37 -11.77
N TRP A 340 31.80 15.02 -12.57
CA TRP A 340 32.62 13.82 -12.35
C TRP A 340 33.44 13.89 -11.06
N ALA A 341 34.01 15.06 -10.74
CA ALA A 341 34.73 15.26 -9.48
C ALA A 341 33.82 15.09 -8.27
N VAL A 342 32.59 15.64 -8.31
CA VAL A 342 31.59 15.47 -7.25
C VAL A 342 31.18 14.00 -7.11
N ARG A 343 30.92 13.30 -8.23
CA ARG A 343 30.65 11.85 -8.22
C ARG A 343 31.77 11.07 -7.54
N ALA A 344 33.02 11.31 -7.92
CA ALA A 344 34.17 10.63 -7.35
C ALA A 344 34.33 10.93 -5.85
N GLY A 345 34.10 12.17 -5.43
CA GLY A 345 34.13 12.57 -4.02
C GLY A 345 33.06 11.85 -3.17
N ILE A 346 31.82 11.76 -3.67
CA ILE A 346 30.74 11.04 -2.99
C ILE A 346 31.04 9.54 -2.90
N ALA A 347 31.55 8.94 -3.99
CA ALA A 347 31.92 7.53 -4.02
C ALA A 347 33.04 7.20 -3.03
N ALA A 348 34.08 8.05 -2.97
CA ALA A 348 35.20 7.87 -2.02
C ALA A 348 34.77 8.03 -0.55
N ALA A 349 33.77 8.88 -0.29
CA ALA A 349 33.25 9.09 1.07
C ALA A 349 32.29 7.99 1.54
N GLY A 350 31.84 7.08 0.66
CA GLY A 350 30.92 5.98 1.04
C GLY A 350 29.58 6.48 1.59
N VAL A 351 29.08 7.62 1.11
CA VAL A 351 27.87 8.26 1.64
C VAL A 351 26.66 7.35 1.43
N THR A 352 25.85 7.19 2.48
CA THR A 352 24.56 6.48 2.42
C THR A 352 23.41 7.47 2.62
N THR A 353 22.27 7.19 2.00
CA THR A 353 21.07 8.02 2.11
C THR A 353 19.83 7.17 2.35
N SER A 354 18.83 7.74 3.01
CA SER A 354 17.50 7.14 3.17
C SER A 354 16.56 7.68 2.10
N LEU A 355 15.97 6.78 1.31
CA LEU A 355 14.93 7.17 0.35
C LEU A 355 13.56 7.20 1.06
N PRO A 356 12.67 8.14 0.72
CA PRO A 356 11.33 8.18 1.28
C PRO A 356 10.60 6.84 1.12
N ARG A 357 9.95 6.37 2.19
CA ARG A 357 9.20 5.10 2.24
C ARG A 357 10.04 3.83 2.09
N VAL A 358 11.37 3.94 1.99
CA VAL A 358 12.29 2.78 2.04
C VAL A 358 12.79 2.62 3.45
N ALA A 359 12.66 1.41 3.98
CA ALA A 359 13.07 1.10 5.36
C ALA A 359 14.60 1.16 5.55
N GLN A 360 15.37 0.77 4.54
CA GLN A 360 16.83 0.66 4.62
C GLN A 360 17.57 1.84 3.97
N ARG A 361 18.77 2.15 4.49
CA ARG A 361 19.69 3.10 3.86
C ARG A 361 20.33 2.47 2.63
N VAL A 362 20.47 3.25 1.56
CA VAL A 362 21.09 2.83 0.30
C VAL A 362 22.35 3.65 0.03
N PRO A 363 23.42 3.03 -0.51
CA PRO A 363 24.66 3.75 -0.84
C PRO A 363 24.41 4.73 -1.99
N LEU A 364 24.77 6.00 -1.82
CA LEU A 364 24.56 7.06 -2.80
C LEU A 364 25.55 6.92 -3.95
N VAL A 365 25.15 6.22 -5.02
CA VAL A 365 25.97 6.01 -6.21
C VAL A 365 25.42 6.81 -7.37
N LEU A 366 26.02 7.98 -7.63
CA LEU A 366 25.67 8.79 -8.80
C LEU A 366 26.20 8.15 -10.08
N GLN A 367 25.29 7.69 -10.94
CA GLN A 367 25.64 7.14 -12.25
C GLN A 367 25.50 8.24 -13.30
N LEU A 368 26.62 8.63 -13.90
CA LEU A 368 26.67 9.54 -15.04
C LEU A 368 26.99 8.71 -16.29
N THR A 369 25.96 8.29 -17.02
CA THR A 369 26.17 7.56 -18.27
C THR A 369 26.71 8.52 -19.34
N ALA A 370 27.59 8.01 -20.21
CA ALA A 370 28.19 8.83 -21.26
C ALA A 370 27.13 9.38 -22.23
N VAL A 371 26.10 8.57 -22.52
CA VAL A 371 25.01 8.92 -23.44
C VAL A 371 24.15 10.05 -22.85
N GLU A 372 23.68 9.92 -21.62
CA GLU A 372 22.84 10.96 -20.98
C GLU A 372 23.62 12.27 -20.76
N THR A 373 24.88 12.17 -20.36
CA THR A 373 25.74 13.35 -20.19
C THR A 373 25.90 14.07 -21.52
N PHE A 374 26.16 13.32 -22.60
CA PHE A 374 26.31 13.89 -23.94
C PHE A 374 25.02 14.56 -24.43
N THR A 375 23.85 13.92 -24.27
CA THR A 375 22.57 14.48 -24.73
C THR A 375 22.21 15.78 -24.00
N VAL A 376 22.38 15.83 -22.67
CA VAL A 376 22.12 17.04 -21.88
C VAL A 376 23.08 18.17 -22.23
N VAL A 377 24.37 17.87 -22.34
CA VAL A 377 25.40 18.87 -22.68
C VAL A 377 25.16 19.44 -24.07
N VAL A 378 24.91 18.60 -25.07
CA VAL A 378 24.63 19.04 -26.44
C VAL A 378 23.33 19.85 -26.47
N GLY A 379 22.27 19.38 -25.81
CA GLY A 379 21.00 20.09 -25.70
C GLY A 379 21.14 21.48 -25.09
N ALA A 380 21.88 21.60 -23.98
CA ALA A 380 22.17 22.87 -23.32
C ALA A 380 22.98 23.82 -24.22
N CYS A 381 24.04 23.31 -24.87
CA CYS A 381 24.84 24.09 -25.82
C CYS A 381 23.99 24.62 -26.98
N VAL A 382 23.15 23.78 -27.58
CA VAL A 382 22.24 24.17 -28.66
C VAL A 382 21.27 25.25 -28.18
N LEU A 383 20.67 25.08 -27.00
CA LEU A 383 19.75 26.06 -26.41
C LEU A 383 20.43 27.42 -26.19
N ILE A 384 21.64 27.42 -25.63
CA ILE A 384 22.44 28.64 -25.40
C ILE A 384 22.76 29.35 -26.72
N VAL A 385 23.22 28.59 -27.72
CA VAL A 385 23.59 29.12 -29.04
C VAL A 385 22.37 29.68 -29.79
N LEU A 386 21.25 28.96 -29.79
CA LEU A 386 20.00 29.40 -30.41
C LEU A 386 19.42 30.64 -29.71
N SER A 387 19.41 30.66 -28.38
CA SER A 387 18.99 31.83 -27.60
C SER A 387 19.84 33.06 -27.96
N SER A 388 21.15 32.90 -28.05
CA SER A 388 22.07 33.97 -28.44
C SER A 388 21.83 34.45 -29.88
N ALA A 389 21.66 33.53 -30.83
CA ALA A 389 21.37 33.86 -32.21
C ALA A 389 20.06 34.67 -32.34
N LEU A 390 18.98 34.20 -31.69
CA LEU A 390 17.68 34.86 -31.66
C LEU A 390 17.77 36.27 -31.07
N THR A 391 18.49 36.41 -29.96
CA THR A 391 18.64 37.69 -29.25
C THR A 391 19.41 38.70 -30.09
N THR A 392 20.55 38.27 -30.64
CA THR A 392 21.42 39.10 -31.49
C THR A 392 20.67 39.55 -32.75
N TRP A 393 19.94 38.63 -33.39
CA TRP A 393 19.14 38.93 -34.58
C TRP A 393 18.00 39.92 -34.28
N ARG A 394 17.24 39.70 -33.20
CA ARG A 394 16.16 40.62 -32.78
C ARG A 394 16.70 42.02 -32.47
N ARG A 395 17.83 42.11 -31.77
CA ARG A 395 18.46 43.38 -31.39
C ARG A 395 19.01 44.14 -32.60
N LEU A 396 19.65 43.46 -33.55
CA LEU A 396 20.19 44.08 -34.77
C LEU A 396 19.12 44.50 -35.80
N ARG A 397 17.90 43.95 -35.70
CA ARG A 397 16.75 44.33 -36.54
C ARG A 397 15.99 45.56 -36.05
N ARG A 398 15.94 45.81 -34.74
CA ARG A 398 15.31 47.02 -34.21
C ARG A 398 16.18 48.23 -34.57
N SER A 399 15.60 49.22 -35.24
CA SER A 399 16.25 50.51 -35.49
C SER A 399 16.54 51.16 -34.14
N VAL A 400 17.84 51.30 -33.82
CA VAL A 400 18.32 51.89 -32.57
C VAL A 400 17.89 53.36 -32.55
N ARG A 401 16.84 53.69 -31.78
CA ARG A 401 16.54 55.07 -31.39
C ARG A 401 17.51 55.42 -30.26
N PHE A 402 18.39 56.39 -30.48
CA PHE A 402 19.17 57.00 -29.41
C PHE A 402 18.20 57.79 -28.52
N GLY A 403 17.81 57.20 -27.39
CA GLY A 403 16.93 57.80 -26.40
C GLY A 403 16.77 56.87 -25.21
N GLY A 404 17.24 57.31 -24.05
CA GLY A 404 17.35 56.49 -22.84
C GLY A 404 16.04 55.80 -22.47
N GLN A 405 16.02 54.48 -22.49
CA GLN A 405 14.97 53.69 -21.85
C GLN A 405 15.58 52.82 -20.76
N ARG A 406 15.04 53.01 -19.54
CA ARG A 406 15.36 52.28 -18.32
C ARG A 406 15.32 50.77 -18.58
N SER A 407 16.36 50.07 -18.14
CA SER A 407 16.39 48.61 -18.11
C SER A 407 15.14 48.10 -17.39
N HIS A 408 14.31 47.30 -18.06
CA HIS A 408 13.28 46.56 -17.35
C HIS A 408 13.98 45.57 -16.41
N SER A 409 13.90 45.87 -15.11
CA SER A 409 14.52 45.10 -14.03
C SER A 409 14.12 43.63 -14.08
N LEU A 410 15.12 42.75 -13.98
CA LEU A 410 15.00 41.28 -13.87
C LEU A 410 13.92 40.84 -12.85
N SER A 411 13.65 41.67 -11.84
CA SER A 411 12.66 41.42 -10.80
C SER A 411 11.23 41.21 -11.31
N ARG A 412 10.82 41.84 -12.42
CA ARG A 412 9.43 41.70 -12.93
C ARG A 412 9.17 40.39 -13.67
N VAL A 413 10.20 39.82 -14.30
CA VAL A 413 10.07 38.53 -15.01
C VAL A 413 10.09 37.38 -14.02
N LEU A 414 10.88 37.49 -12.94
CA LEU A 414 10.93 36.50 -11.86
C LEU A 414 9.69 36.54 -10.95
N ALA A 415 9.11 37.73 -10.70
CA ALA A 415 7.91 37.88 -9.87
C ALA A 415 6.64 37.24 -10.46
N GLY A 416 6.53 37.15 -11.79
CA GLY A 416 5.38 36.53 -12.46
C GLY A 416 5.28 35.01 -12.26
N GLY A 417 6.41 34.33 -12.02
CA GLY A 417 6.44 32.87 -11.81
C GLY A 417 6.08 32.42 -10.39
N VAL A 418 6.27 33.28 -9.38
CA VAL A 418 6.06 32.95 -7.96
C VAL A 418 4.60 33.17 -7.53
N ALA A 419 3.90 34.12 -8.15
CA ALA A 419 2.52 34.46 -7.80
C ALA A 419 1.48 33.40 -8.22
N ALA A 420 1.81 32.49 -9.14
CA ALA A 420 0.89 31.46 -9.61
C ALA A 420 0.72 30.26 -8.66
N LEU A 421 1.60 30.09 -7.67
CA LEU A 421 1.64 28.91 -6.79
C LEU A 421 0.88 29.07 -5.46
N ALA A 422 0.52 30.29 -5.05
CA ALA A 422 -0.04 30.57 -3.72
C ALA A 422 -1.59 30.55 -3.65
N GLY A 423 -2.29 30.23 -4.74
CA GLY A 423 -3.74 30.39 -4.87
C GLY A 423 -4.64 29.24 -4.39
N PHE A 424 -4.08 28.12 -3.92
CA PHE A 424 -4.84 26.96 -3.45
C PHE A 424 -4.66 26.78 -1.95
N VAL A 425 -5.67 27.17 -1.15
CA VAL A 425 -6.14 26.56 0.11
C VAL A 425 -6.89 27.62 0.92
N TRP A 426 -8.23 27.64 0.81
CA TRP A 426 -9.12 27.81 1.97
C TRP A 426 -10.61 27.64 1.59
N PHE A 427 -11.32 26.77 2.31
CA PHE A 427 -12.78 26.78 2.43
C PHE A 427 -13.19 26.35 3.85
N PRO A 428 -14.17 27.03 4.50
CA PRO A 428 -14.71 26.62 5.80
C PRO A 428 -16.03 25.84 5.67
N VAL A 429 -16.33 25.02 6.69
CA VAL A 429 -17.56 24.21 6.84
C VAL A 429 -18.57 24.95 7.74
N PRO A 430 -19.89 24.94 7.44
CA PRO A 430 -20.91 25.58 8.28
C PRO A 430 -21.47 24.65 9.37
N PRO A 431 -22.07 25.19 10.46
CA PRO A 431 -22.59 24.40 11.57
C PRO A 431 -24.05 23.95 11.37
N ALA A 432 -24.42 22.83 12.00
CA ALA A 432 -25.75 22.24 11.99
C ALA A 432 -26.69 22.86 13.06
N ALA A 433 -27.98 22.93 12.73
CA ALA A 433 -29.05 23.48 13.57
C ALA A 433 -29.65 22.46 14.55
N ALA A 434 -30.26 22.96 15.64
CA ALA A 434 -30.76 22.23 16.81
C ALA A 434 -32.09 21.47 16.58
N ALA A 435 -32.27 20.37 17.33
CA ALA A 435 -33.39 19.43 17.24
C ALA A 435 -34.38 19.54 18.42
N ASP A 436 -35.65 19.23 18.15
CA ASP A 436 -36.72 19.01 19.13
C ASP A 436 -36.44 17.82 20.07
N ALA A 437 -37.09 17.84 21.25
CA ALA A 437 -36.82 16.96 22.40
C ALA A 437 -36.70 15.46 22.06
N MET A 438 -35.45 14.98 22.03
CA MET A 438 -35.09 13.58 21.84
C MET A 438 -35.26 12.78 23.14
N PRO A 439 -35.62 11.49 23.08
CA PRO A 439 -35.58 10.61 24.25
C PRO A 439 -34.16 10.56 24.82
N ASP A 440 -34.06 10.52 26.16
CA ASP A 440 -32.78 10.50 26.82
C ASP A 440 -32.05 9.16 26.62
N VAL A 441 -30.73 9.18 26.83
CA VAL A 441 -29.86 8.01 26.57
C VAL A 441 -30.23 6.82 27.46
N GLU A 442 -30.70 7.06 28.68
CA GLU A 442 -31.06 5.99 29.60
C GLU A 442 -32.34 5.27 29.17
N THR A 443 -33.36 5.99 28.66
CA THR A 443 -34.55 5.36 28.08
C THR A 443 -34.18 4.47 26.89
N MET A 444 -33.33 4.97 25.98
CA MET A 444 -32.87 4.16 24.84
C MET A 444 -32.06 2.93 25.27
N ARG A 445 -31.26 3.04 26.34
CA ARG A 445 -30.54 1.90 26.92
C ARG A 445 -31.50 0.86 27.50
N GLN A 446 -32.60 1.28 28.12
CA GLN A 446 -33.63 0.34 28.60
C GLN A 446 -34.30 -0.41 27.45
N TRP A 447 -34.60 0.27 26.33
CA TRP A 447 -35.11 -0.40 25.13
C TRP A 447 -34.13 -1.43 24.58
N LEU A 448 -32.84 -1.08 24.52
CA LEU A 448 -31.79 -2.02 24.10
C LEU A 448 -31.69 -3.22 25.03
N LYS A 449 -31.78 -3.05 26.36
CA LYS A 449 -31.76 -4.18 27.31
C LYS A 449 -32.92 -5.16 27.07
N GLN A 450 -34.12 -4.64 26.80
CA GLN A 450 -35.28 -5.46 26.47
C GLN A 450 -35.06 -6.23 25.16
N ALA A 451 -34.53 -5.56 24.13
CA ALA A 451 -34.19 -6.21 22.89
C ALA A 451 -33.08 -7.27 23.07
N ASP A 452 -32.03 -6.99 23.83
CA ASP A 452 -30.92 -7.90 24.11
C ASP A 452 -31.41 -9.18 24.81
N MET A 453 -32.35 -9.08 25.76
CA MET A 453 -32.97 -10.24 26.42
C MET A 453 -33.59 -11.22 25.42
N ALA A 454 -34.25 -10.71 24.38
CA ALA A 454 -34.85 -11.53 23.32
C ALA A 454 -33.82 -12.21 22.40
N ARG A 455 -32.52 -11.89 22.54
CA ARG A 455 -31.38 -12.55 21.85
C ARG A 455 -30.42 -13.22 22.84
N GLY A 456 -30.86 -13.44 24.08
CA GLY A 456 -30.07 -14.13 25.12
C GLY A 456 -29.10 -13.26 25.91
N GLY A 457 -29.14 -11.93 25.74
CA GLY A 457 -28.39 -10.98 26.56
C GLY A 457 -28.89 -10.94 28.00
N PHE A 458 -27.97 -10.96 28.97
CA PHE A 458 -28.23 -10.80 30.42
C PHE A 458 -29.10 -11.88 31.09
N ALA A 459 -29.13 -13.11 30.54
CA ALA A 459 -29.84 -14.24 31.12
C ALA A 459 -28.98 -15.51 31.18
N ASN A 460 -29.33 -16.42 32.09
CA ASN A 460 -28.72 -17.74 32.23
C ASN A 460 -29.51 -18.76 31.39
N LEU A 461 -29.06 -18.99 30.16
CA LEU A 461 -29.79 -19.73 29.13
C LEU A 461 -28.90 -20.77 28.43
N SER A 462 -29.53 -21.75 27.79
CA SER A 462 -28.92 -22.61 26.78
C SER A 462 -29.81 -22.71 25.54
N TRP A 463 -29.20 -22.85 24.38
CA TRP A 463 -29.90 -23.12 23.13
C TRP A 463 -28.97 -23.77 22.12
N ASP A 464 -29.56 -24.35 21.08
CA ASP A 464 -28.82 -24.80 19.90
C ASP A 464 -29.03 -23.79 18.75
N VAL A 465 -27.98 -23.55 17.98
CA VAL A 465 -28.03 -22.68 16.80
C VAL A 465 -27.47 -23.41 15.58
N ALA A 466 -28.31 -23.54 14.55
CA ALA A 466 -27.92 -24.03 13.25
C ALA A 466 -27.59 -22.85 12.35
N VAL A 467 -26.38 -22.81 11.81
CA VAL A 467 -25.88 -21.76 10.94
C VAL A 467 -25.72 -22.32 9.53
N HIS A 468 -26.56 -21.84 8.62
CA HIS A 468 -26.45 -22.07 7.20
C HIS A 468 -25.83 -20.84 6.54
N SER A 469 -24.83 -21.00 5.68
CA SER A 469 -24.22 -19.88 4.96
C SER A 469 -24.05 -20.18 3.49
N GLU A 470 -24.36 -19.18 2.66
CA GLU A 470 -24.15 -19.19 1.21
C GLU A 470 -23.16 -18.09 0.82
N ASP A 471 -22.13 -18.47 0.06
CA ASP A 471 -21.10 -17.61 -0.51
C ASP A 471 -20.68 -18.19 -1.88
N PRO A 472 -20.21 -17.39 -2.85
CA PRO A 472 -19.52 -17.87 -4.06
C PRO A 472 -18.50 -19.01 -3.86
N ALA A 473 -17.90 -19.14 -2.68
CA ALA A 473 -16.97 -20.22 -2.33
C ALA A 473 -17.65 -21.59 -2.04
N GLY A 474 -18.97 -21.62 -1.86
CA GLY A 474 -19.76 -22.81 -1.54
C GLY A 474 -20.60 -22.64 -0.26
N ASN A 475 -21.47 -23.63 0.00
CA ASN A 475 -22.37 -23.60 1.14
C ASN A 475 -21.75 -24.29 2.36
N THR A 476 -21.99 -23.74 3.55
CA THR A 476 -21.52 -24.32 4.82
C THR A 476 -22.65 -24.42 5.83
N ASP A 477 -22.82 -25.61 6.40
CA ASP A 477 -23.75 -25.89 7.50
C ASP A 477 -22.97 -26.24 8.76
N THR A 478 -23.27 -25.57 9.87
CA THR A 478 -22.63 -25.82 11.17
C THR A 478 -23.65 -25.70 12.28
N GLU A 479 -23.58 -26.59 13.27
CA GLU A 479 -24.44 -26.54 14.44
C GLU A 479 -23.60 -26.30 15.70
N TYR A 480 -24.14 -25.46 16.58
CA TYR A 480 -23.51 -25.12 17.84
C TYR A 480 -24.48 -25.27 19.00
N ALA A 481 -23.97 -25.78 20.13
CA ALA A 481 -24.63 -25.66 21.42
C ALA A 481 -24.07 -24.42 22.14
N VAL A 482 -24.96 -23.52 22.56
CA VAL A 482 -24.60 -22.25 23.20
C VAL A 482 -25.09 -22.25 24.65
N GLN A 483 -24.20 -21.88 25.56
CA GLN A 483 -24.48 -21.68 26.97
C GLN A 483 -24.12 -20.25 27.34
N VAL A 484 -25.01 -19.55 28.02
CA VAL A 484 -24.77 -18.15 28.43
C VAL A 484 -25.02 -17.99 29.92
N ARG A 485 -24.14 -17.20 30.54
CA ARG A 485 -24.25 -16.80 31.94
C ARG A 485 -23.86 -15.33 32.08
N ASP A 486 -24.80 -14.50 32.53
CA ASP A 486 -24.56 -13.08 32.84
C ASP A 486 -23.76 -12.30 31.76
N GLY A 487 -23.95 -12.69 30.48
CA GLY A 487 -23.28 -12.07 29.34
C GLY A 487 -21.95 -12.70 28.91
N ASP A 488 -21.43 -13.70 29.63
CA ASP A 488 -20.39 -14.62 29.17
C ASP A 488 -21.03 -15.78 28.41
N ALA A 489 -20.35 -16.30 27.39
CA ALA A 489 -20.88 -17.34 26.52
C ALA A 489 -19.85 -18.46 26.28
N LEU A 490 -20.30 -19.70 26.31
CA LEU A 490 -19.55 -20.87 25.88
C LEU A 490 -20.28 -21.53 24.72
N ILE A 491 -19.60 -21.62 23.58
CA ILE A 491 -20.12 -22.18 22.34
C ILE A 491 -19.34 -23.45 22.04
N ARG A 492 -20.04 -24.54 21.74
CA ARG A 492 -19.43 -25.81 21.33
C ARG A 492 -20.00 -26.25 19.99
N THR A 493 -19.12 -26.56 19.05
CA THR A 493 -19.52 -27.12 17.74
C THR A 493 -19.98 -28.57 17.91
N THR A 494 -21.21 -28.86 17.49
CA THR A 494 -21.84 -30.19 17.56
C THR A 494 -21.84 -30.91 16.21
N ALA A 495 -21.94 -30.16 15.10
CA ALA A 495 -21.86 -30.69 13.75
C ALA A 495 -21.15 -29.71 12.80
N PRO A 496 -20.49 -30.19 11.72
CA PRO A 496 -20.29 -31.59 11.33
C PRO A 496 -19.26 -32.33 12.21
N ARG A 497 -19.30 -33.68 12.20
CA ARG A 497 -18.43 -34.54 13.05
C ARG A 497 -16.94 -34.19 13.02
N ARG A 498 -16.41 -33.72 11.89
CA ARG A 498 -15.00 -33.32 11.74
C ARG A 498 -14.57 -32.20 12.70
N TYR A 499 -15.51 -31.36 13.12
CA TYR A 499 -15.27 -30.18 13.97
C TYR A 499 -15.90 -30.32 15.35
N GLN A 500 -16.40 -31.52 15.67
CA GLN A 500 -17.00 -31.80 16.95
C GLN A 500 -15.95 -31.65 18.05
N GLY A 501 -16.25 -30.83 19.05
CA GLY A 501 -15.34 -30.54 20.16
C GLY A 501 -14.53 -29.25 20.04
N GLU A 502 -14.63 -28.52 18.92
CA GLU A 502 -14.21 -27.11 18.88
C GLU A 502 -15.05 -26.27 19.86
N ARG A 503 -14.40 -25.32 20.55
CA ARG A 503 -15.05 -24.48 21.56
C ARG A 503 -14.63 -23.03 21.45
N ILE A 504 -15.58 -22.13 21.68
CA ILE A 504 -15.36 -20.69 21.77
C ILE A 504 -15.88 -20.21 23.12
N LEU A 505 -15.02 -19.52 23.86
CA LEU A 505 -15.38 -18.86 25.11
C LEU A 505 -15.38 -17.35 24.89
N ILE A 506 -16.46 -16.69 25.31
CA ILE A 506 -16.55 -15.25 25.43
C ILE A 506 -16.65 -14.95 26.92
N ALA A 507 -15.62 -14.32 27.46
CA ALA A 507 -15.57 -13.95 28.87
C ALA A 507 -14.97 -12.55 29.02
N SER A 508 -15.67 -11.66 29.72
CA SER A 508 -15.14 -10.31 30.07
C SER A 508 -14.61 -9.52 28.85
N HIS A 509 -15.33 -9.52 27.73
CA HIS A 509 -14.98 -8.85 26.45
C HIS A 509 -13.80 -9.47 25.68
N ALA A 510 -13.23 -10.58 26.16
CA ALA A 510 -12.23 -11.37 25.43
C ALA A 510 -12.88 -12.63 24.86
N MET A 511 -12.45 -13.03 23.66
CA MET A 511 -12.89 -14.28 23.04
C MET A 511 -11.70 -15.21 22.83
N TRP A 512 -11.90 -16.48 23.15
CA TRP A 512 -10.90 -17.54 23.11
C TRP A 512 -11.43 -18.71 22.31
N TYR A 513 -10.60 -19.29 21.44
CA TYR A 513 -10.93 -20.46 20.66
C TYR A 513 -9.97 -21.61 20.99
N THR A 514 -10.50 -22.83 21.01
CA THR A 514 -9.70 -24.05 21.11
C THR A 514 -10.28 -25.17 20.25
N LYS A 515 -9.42 -26.12 19.91
CA LYS A 515 -9.78 -27.36 19.21
C LYS A 515 -9.04 -28.54 19.83
N PRO A 516 -9.52 -29.78 19.65
CA PRO A 516 -8.79 -30.97 20.08
C PRO A 516 -7.34 -30.96 19.55
N GLY A 517 -6.37 -31.15 20.46
CA GLY A 517 -4.93 -31.13 20.15
C GLY A 517 -4.22 -29.80 20.39
N LEU A 518 -4.94 -28.70 20.61
CA LEU A 518 -4.34 -27.41 20.93
C LEU A 518 -3.96 -27.33 22.43
N ARG A 519 -2.70 -27.01 22.74
CA ARG A 519 -2.20 -26.97 24.13
C ARG A 519 -2.70 -25.77 24.94
N ARG A 520 -2.98 -24.64 24.29
CA ARG A 520 -3.45 -23.39 24.91
C ARG A 520 -4.51 -22.74 24.01
N PRO A 521 -5.61 -22.20 24.56
CA PRO A 521 -6.57 -21.45 23.76
C PRO A 521 -5.92 -20.23 23.08
N ILE A 522 -6.34 -19.95 21.84
CA ILE A 522 -5.92 -18.74 21.12
C ILE A 522 -6.95 -17.63 21.33
N SER A 523 -6.48 -16.39 21.41
CA SER A 523 -7.39 -15.25 21.40
C SER A 523 -7.87 -15.00 19.98
N VAL A 524 -9.18 -14.83 19.82
CA VAL A 524 -9.81 -14.49 18.54
C VAL A 524 -10.61 -13.20 18.71
N SER A 525 -10.73 -12.42 17.64
CA SER A 525 -11.54 -11.19 17.69
C SER A 525 -13.01 -11.52 17.49
N PRO A 526 -13.94 -10.86 18.22
CA PRO A 526 -15.37 -10.96 17.96
C PRO A 526 -15.77 -10.56 16.53
N GLN A 527 -14.94 -9.71 15.88
CA GLN A 527 -15.14 -9.22 14.51
C GLN A 527 -14.71 -10.23 13.44
N GLN A 528 -13.91 -11.24 13.80
CA GLN A 528 -13.47 -12.26 12.85
C GLN A 528 -14.66 -13.12 12.41
N ARG A 529 -14.59 -13.62 11.17
CA ARG A 529 -15.55 -14.57 10.59
C ARG A 529 -15.06 -15.99 10.89
N LEU A 530 -15.88 -16.81 11.53
CA LEU A 530 -15.62 -18.26 11.69
C LEU A 530 -16.29 -19.07 10.58
N VAL A 531 -17.54 -18.76 10.22
CA VAL A 531 -18.34 -19.44 9.19
C VAL A 531 -19.29 -18.44 8.53
N GLY A 532 -19.26 -18.36 7.20
CA GLY A 532 -20.18 -17.50 6.44
C GLY A 532 -19.99 -15.99 6.66
N GLU A 533 -21.05 -15.22 6.45
CA GLU A 533 -21.17 -13.78 6.68
C GLU A 533 -21.42 -13.42 8.16
N ALA A 534 -21.70 -14.38 9.04
CA ALA A 534 -21.82 -14.11 10.48
C ALA A 534 -20.45 -13.87 11.13
N ALA A 535 -20.34 -12.87 12.00
CA ALA A 535 -19.17 -12.68 12.85
C ALA A 535 -19.25 -13.56 14.10
N ASN A 536 -18.12 -13.82 14.75
CA ASN A 536 -18.09 -14.68 15.95
C ASN A 536 -18.96 -14.16 17.08
N GLY A 537 -19.07 -12.83 17.20
CA GLY A 537 -19.94 -12.18 18.16
C GLY A 537 -21.45 -12.37 17.88
N ASP A 538 -21.84 -12.72 16.66
CA ASP A 538 -23.25 -12.87 16.26
C ASP A 538 -23.85 -14.23 16.64
N ILE A 539 -22.98 -15.24 16.85
CA ILE A 539 -23.38 -16.60 17.28
C ILE A 539 -23.66 -16.63 18.79
N ALA A 540 -23.09 -15.66 19.53
CA ALA A 540 -23.23 -15.53 20.98
C ALA A 540 -24.33 -14.55 21.38
N ALA A 541 -24.60 -14.47 22.68
CA ALA A 541 -25.49 -13.44 23.23
C ALA A 541 -24.94 -12.03 22.97
N THR A 542 -25.55 -11.32 22.01
CA THR A 542 -25.27 -9.91 21.73
C THR A 542 -25.78 -9.01 22.85
N GLN A 543 -24.96 -8.04 23.28
CA GLN A 543 -25.30 -7.10 24.37
C GLN A 543 -25.12 -5.65 23.92
N TYR A 544 -26.02 -5.18 23.06
CA TYR A 544 -25.96 -3.82 22.51
C TYR A 544 -26.07 -2.73 23.59
N ALA A 545 -26.86 -2.97 24.64
CA ALA A 545 -27.04 -2.03 25.74
C ALA A 545 -25.76 -1.81 26.59
N ARG A 546 -24.86 -2.81 26.63
CA ARG A 546 -23.56 -2.72 27.32
C ARG A 546 -22.51 -2.11 26.41
N ASP A 547 -22.46 -2.56 25.16
CA ASP A 547 -21.31 -2.36 24.29
C ASP A 547 -21.40 -1.05 23.46
N TYR A 548 -22.58 -0.43 23.39
CA TYR A 548 -22.83 0.75 22.55
C TYR A 548 -23.54 1.90 23.27
N VAL A 549 -23.32 3.12 22.77
CA VAL A 549 -24.07 4.32 23.14
C VAL A 549 -25.11 4.61 22.05
N PRO A 550 -26.41 4.65 22.38
CA PRO A 550 -27.46 4.96 21.41
C PRO A 550 -27.60 6.45 21.16
N GLU A 551 -27.85 6.80 19.90
CA GLU A 551 -28.28 8.11 19.42
C GLU A 551 -29.61 7.97 18.69
N TYR A 552 -30.60 8.80 19.04
CA TYR A 552 -31.95 8.67 18.49
C TYR A 552 -32.01 9.18 17.04
N GLY A 553 -32.42 8.29 16.13
CA GLY A 553 -32.55 8.57 14.69
C GLY A 553 -33.99 8.81 14.23
N GLY A 554 -34.95 8.94 15.15
CA GLY A 554 -36.37 9.14 14.84
C GLY A 554 -37.18 7.85 14.70
N VAL A 555 -38.46 7.98 14.37
CA VAL A 555 -39.34 6.86 14.03
C VAL A 555 -39.35 6.69 12.52
N VAL A 556 -39.18 5.45 12.05
CA VAL A 556 -39.18 5.09 10.63
C VAL A 556 -40.01 3.83 10.43
N SER A 557 -40.68 3.70 9.27
CA SER A 557 -41.40 2.48 8.93
C SER A 557 -40.46 1.47 8.25
N VAL A 558 -40.37 0.26 8.77
CA VAL A 558 -39.60 -0.86 8.19
C VAL A 558 -40.57 -2.02 7.98
N ASP A 559 -40.70 -2.50 6.74
CA ASP A 559 -41.60 -3.60 6.37
C ASP A 559 -43.05 -3.42 6.88
N GLY A 560 -43.53 -2.18 6.86
CA GLY A 560 -44.89 -1.81 7.30
C GLY A 560 -45.06 -1.66 8.82
N ARG A 561 -43.98 -1.68 9.61
CA ARG A 561 -44.01 -1.52 11.07
C ARG A 561 -43.26 -0.28 11.52
N ASP A 562 -43.85 0.46 12.44
CA ASP A 562 -43.20 1.64 13.01
C ASP A 562 -42.06 1.22 13.94
N CYS A 563 -40.87 1.75 13.69
CA CYS A 563 -39.66 1.41 14.41
C CYS A 563 -38.94 2.66 14.94
N HIS A 564 -38.49 2.63 16.19
CA HIS A 564 -37.44 3.53 16.67
C HIS A 564 -36.12 3.18 15.98
N LYS A 565 -35.56 4.13 15.24
CA LYS A 565 -34.22 4.03 14.64
C LYS A 565 -33.20 4.51 15.66
N LEU A 566 -32.29 3.64 16.08
CA LEU A 566 -31.19 3.98 16.97
C LEU A 566 -29.86 3.85 16.23
N VAL A 567 -29.01 4.88 16.28
CA VAL A 567 -27.63 4.81 15.80
C VAL A 567 -26.74 4.49 16.99
N LEU A 568 -26.20 3.28 17.01
CA LEU A 568 -25.38 2.76 18.09
C LEU A 568 -23.90 2.97 17.78
N LYS A 569 -23.20 3.69 18.65
CA LYS A 569 -21.74 3.92 18.55
C LYS A 569 -20.99 3.07 19.55
N ALA A 570 -19.97 2.35 19.10
CA ALA A 570 -19.18 1.46 19.96
C ALA A 570 -18.51 2.23 21.12
N THR A 571 -18.58 1.67 22.33
CA THR A 571 -17.91 2.25 23.53
C THR A 571 -16.42 1.92 23.58
N HIS A 572 -15.99 0.84 22.92
CA HIS A 572 -14.62 0.35 22.92
C HIS A 572 -14.31 -0.42 21.62
N LYS A 573 -13.04 -0.65 21.32
CA LYS A 573 -12.60 -1.23 20.04
C LYS A 573 -12.78 -2.76 19.91
N ALA A 574 -13.08 -3.45 21.01
CA ALA A 574 -13.19 -4.92 21.05
C ALA A 574 -14.61 -5.45 20.78
N VAL A 575 -15.54 -4.60 20.30
CA VAL A 575 -16.90 -4.99 19.90
C VAL A 575 -16.96 -5.58 18.48
N THR A 576 -18.04 -6.26 18.13
CA THR A 576 -18.24 -6.90 16.81
C THR A 576 -18.32 -5.90 15.65
N TYR A 577 -18.97 -4.74 15.86
CA TYR A 577 -19.19 -3.73 14.81
C TYR A 577 -18.87 -2.33 15.32
N ALA A 578 -18.24 -1.49 14.48
CA ALA A 578 -17.87 -0.11 14.87
C ALA A 578 -19.10 0.79 15.10
N GLY A 579 -20.18 0.53 14.35
CA GLY A 579 -21.48 1.13 14.58
C GLY A 579 -22.61 0.27 14.04
N ILE A 580 -23.82 0.46 14.58
CA ILE A 580 -25.02 -0.29 14.21
C ILE A 580 -26.17 0.69 14.06
N VAL A 581 -26.90 0.66 12.95
CA VAL A 581 -28.22 1.29 12.88
C VAL A 581 -29.24 0.22 13.23
N TYR A 582 -29.94 0.39 14.33
CA TYR A 582 -30.82 -0.63 14.88
C TYR A 582 -32.27 -0.17 14.88
N TYR A 583 -33.16 -1.01 14.36
CA TYR A 583 -34.57 -0.69 14.17
C TYR A 583 -35.40 -1.51 15.16
N LEU A 584 -35.88 -0.85 16.21
CA LEU A 584 -36.70 -1.43 17.27
C LEU A 584 -38.18 -1.14 17.00
N GLU A 585 -39.02 -2.16 16.94
CA GLU A 585 -40.48 -1.96 16.79
C GLU A 585 -41.02 -1.13 17.96
N THR A 586 -41.81 -0.09 17.68
CA THR A 586 -42.29 0.85 18.72
C THR A 586 -43.22 0.18 19.73
N SER A 587 -43.95 -0.86 19.32
CA SER A 587 -44.93 -1.56 20.16
C SER A 587 -44.32 -2.64 21.05
N THR A 588 -43.30 -3.37 20.57
CA THR A 588 -42.70 -4.52 21.28
C THR A 588 -41.30 -4.26 21.81
N LEU A 589 -40.63 -3.22 21.29
CA LEU A 589 -39.20 -2.92 21.49
C LEU A 589 -38.28 -4.09 21.12
N LEU A 590 -38.73 -4.97 20.23
CA LEU A 590 -37.90 -6.01 19.63
C LEU A 590 -37.22 -5.46 18.37
N GLY A 591 -35.98 -5.87 18.14
CA GLY A 591 -35.27 -5.44 16.93
C GLY A 591 -35.74 -6.22 15.73
N ILE A 592 -36.16 -5.53 14.68
CA ILE A 592 -36.62 -6.14 13.42
C ILE A 592 -35.46 -6.21 12.42
N LYS A 593 -34.61 -5.18 12.42
CA LYS A 593 -33.50 -5.03 11.49
C LYS A 593 -32.28 -4.38 12.16
N ALA A 594 -31.08 -4.72 11.69
CA ALA A 594 -29.85 -4.00 12.01
C ALA A 594 -29.02 -3.76 10.74
N ASP A 595 -28.47 -2.56 10.57
CA ASP A 595 -27.47 -2.26 9.54
C ASP A 595 -26.10 -2.08 10.23
N PHE A 596 -25.13 -2.92 9.88
CA PHE A 596 -23.80 -2.90 10.46
C PHE A 596 -22.85 -2.01 9.64
N MET A 597 -22.17 -1.10 10.34
CA MET A 597 -21.33 -0.06 9.74
C MET A 597 -19.84 -0.33 9.93
N THR A 598 -19.05 0.06 8.92
CA THR A 598 -17.60 0.13 9.01
C THR A 598 -17.17 1.32 9.90
N ALA A 599 -15.88 1.39 10.25
CA ALA A 599 -15.33 2.55 10.96
C ALA A 599 -15.44 3.87 10.17
N ALA A 600 -15.62 3.82 8.84
CA ALA A 600 -15.84 4.98 7.98
C ALA A 600 -17.32 5.42 7.93
N GLY A 601 -18.24 4.62 8.48
CA GLY A 601 -19.69 4.90 8.51
C GLY A 601 -20.50 4.21 7.43
N ASP A 602 -19.86 3.49 6.48
CA ASP A 602 -20.56 2.78 5.41
C ASP A 602 -21.21 1.48 5.91
N VAL A 603 -22.45 1.23 5.49
CA VAL A 603 -23.15 -0.05 5.75
C VAL A 603 -22.55 -1.14 4.87
N PHE A 604 -22.10 -2.24 5.48
CA PHE A 604 -21.51 -3.36 4.74
C PHE A 604 -22.25 -4.69 4.95
N LYS A 605 -23.07 -4.78 6.01
CA LYS A 605 -23.94 -5.93 6.28
C LYS A 605 -25.28 -5.47 6.83
N THR A 606 -26.31 -6.27 6.61
CA THR A 606 -27.64 -6.08 7.18
C THR A 606 -28.09 -7.36 7.86
N ALA A 607 -28.83 -7.25 8.97
CA ALA A 607 -29.43 -8.37 9.67
C ALA A 607 -30.94 -8.17 9.77
N ALA A 608 -31.70 -9.23 9.54
CA ALA A 608 -33.13 -9.30 9.81
C ALA A 608 -33.40 -10.34 10.91
N PHE A 609 -34.33 -10.03 11.81
CA PHE A 609 -34.65 -10.86 12.96
C PHE A 609 -36.11 -11.33 12.90
N GLU A 610 -36.33 -12.60 13.21
CA GLU A 610 -37.66 -13.19 13.37
C GLU A 610 -37.80 -13.75 14.78
N TYR A 611 -38.98 -13.58 15.38
CA TYR A 611 -39.28 -14.03 16.74
C TYR A 611 -40.41 -15.06 16.71
N GLY A 612 -40.07 -16.32 16.85
CA GLY A 612 -41.00 -17.44 16.99
C GLY A 612 -40.76 -18.30 18.24
N ASN A 613 -39.65 -18.08 18.94
CA ASN A 613 -39.32 -18.80 20.17
C ASN A 613 -39.80 -18.02 21.39
N THR A 614 -39.96 -18.72 22.51
CA THR A 614 -40.17 -18.08 23.82
C THR A 614 -39.36 -18.80 24.88
N VAL A 615 -38.96 -18.07 25.92
CA VAL A 615 -38.23 -18.62 27.05
C VAL A 615 -38.88 -18.18 28.36
N ILE A 616 -38.87 -19.06 29.35
CA ILE A 616 -39.32 -18.74 30.71
C ILE A 616 -38.08 -18.35 31.51
N HIS A 617 -38.00 -17.08 31.91
CA HIS A 617 -36.93 -16.56 32.75
C HIS A 617 -37.54 -15.79 33.92
N ALA A 618 -37.04 -16.03 35.14
CA ALA A 618 -37.58 -15.45 36.38
C ALA A 618 -39.12 -15.57 36.52
N GLY A 619 -39.69 -16.70 36.07
CA GLY A 619 -41.13 -16.97 36.14
C GLY A 619 -42.00 -16.22 35.11
N LYS A 620 -41.40 -15.44 34.20
CA LYS A 620 -42.10 -14.72 33.13
C LYS A 620 -41.74 -15.31 31.77
N ARG A 621 -42.71 -15.29 30.84
CA ARG A 621 -42.49 -15.68 29.44
C ARG A 621 -41.98 -14.49 28.65
N HIS A 622 -40.81 -14.65 28.02
CA HIS A 622 -40.17 -13.64 27.18
C HIS A 622 -40.09 -14.15 25.73
N PRO A 623 -40.32 -13.28 24.71
CA PRO A 623 -39.99 -13.61 23.33
C PRO A 623 -38.51 -13.91 23.18
N PHE A 624 -38.18 -14.83 22.27
CA PHE A 624 -36.80 -15.15 21.91
C PHE A 624 -36.69 -15.30 20.39
N VAL A 625 -35.55 -14.89 19.83
CA VAL A 625 -35.28 -14.96 18.38
C VAL A 625 -35.40 -16.42 17.89
N SER A 626 -36.11 -16.63 16.79
CA SER A 626 -36.18 -17.94 16.10
C SER A 626 -35.22 -18.01 14.92
N SER A 627 -35.05 -16.89 14.21
CA SER A 627 -34.09 -16.80 13.12
C SER A 627 -33.44 -15.43 13.05
N MET A 628 -32.18 -15.39 12.63
CA MET A 628 -31.47 -14.19 12.26
C MET A 628 -30.78 -14.43 10.93
N THR A 629 -31.07 -13.58 9.93
CA THR A 629 -30.40 -13.64 8.62
C THR A 629 -29.50 -12.44 8.47
N ILE A 630 -28.19 -12.66 8.34
CA ILE A 630 -27.18 -11.63 8.09
C ILE A 630 -26.77 -11.72 6.62
N ALA A 631 -26.92 -10.64 5.86
CA ALA A 631 -26.55 -10.57 4.45
C ALA A 631 -25.52 -9.48 4.18
N ASN A 632 -24.69 -9.68 3.15
CA ASN A 632 -23.79 -8.64 2.67
C ASN A 632 -24.58 -7.53 1.97
N ALA A 633 -24.35 -6.27 2.32
CA ALA A 633 -25.13 -5.15 1.79
C ALA A 633 -24.90 -4.92 0.29
N ALA A 634 -23.72 -5.24 -0.23
CA ALA A 634 -23.38 -5.11 -1.65
C ALA A 634 -23.73 -6.37 -2.46
N PHE A 635 -23.79 -7.54 -1.81
CA PHE A 635 -24.05 -8.84 -2.42
C PHE A 635 -25.10 -9.62 -1.60
N PRO A 636 -26.40 -9.29 -1.70
CA PRO A 636 -27.45 -9.86 -0.84
C PRO A 636 -27.61 -11.39 -0.95
N ASP A 637 -27.16 -11.96 -2.06
CA ASP A 637 -27.02 -13.38 -2.34
C ASP A 637 -25.96 -14.07 -1.45
N ARG A 638 -25.11 -13.31 -0.73
CA ARG A 638 -24.21 -13.81 0.30
C ARG A 638 -24.82 -13.58 1.67
N PHE A 639 -25.20 -14.66 2.34
CA PHE A 639 -25.86 -14.56 3.63
C PHE A 639 -25.51 -15.70 4.57
N SER A 640 -25.83 -15.48 5.84
CA SER A 640 -25.81 -16.50 6.89
C SER A 640 -27.13 -16.45 7.64
N ARG A 641 -27.83 -17.58 7.66
CA ARG A 641 -29.07 -17.75 8.41
C ARG A 641 -28.78 -18.58 9.65
N LEU A 642 -28.98 -17.97 10.81
CA LEU A 642 -28.88 -18.58 12.13
C LEU A 642 -30.29 -18.96 12.59
N VAL A 643 -30.53 -20.23 12.85
CA VAL A 643 -31.82 -20.76 13.33
C VAL A 643 -31.63 -21.25 14.76
N TYR A 644 -32.39 -20.67 15.69
CA TYR A 644 -32.27 -20.92 17.13
C TYR A 644 -33.32 -21.95 17.55
N ARG A 645 -32.90 -22.96 18.33
CA ARG A 645 -33.73 -24.10 18.76
C ARG A 645 -33.48 -24.42 20.23
N ASP A 646 -34.43 -25.12 20.84
CA ASP A 646 -34.28 -25.72 22.18
C ASP A 646 -33.86 -24.72 23.28
N VAL A 647 -34.40 -23.50 23.20
CA VAL A 647 -34.08 -22.41 24.12
C VAL A 647 -34.64 -22.70 25.50
N THR A 648 -33.77 -22.83 26.49
CA THR A 648 -34.13 -23.20 27.86
C THR A 648 -33.39 -22.34 28.88
N ALA A 649 -34.03 -22.08 30.02
CA ALA A 649 -33.33 -21.49 31.17
C ALA A 649 -32.45 -22.55 31.83
N ALA A 650 -31.17 -22.23 32.01
CA ALA A 650 -30.18 -23.16 32.53
C ALA A 650 -29.19 -22.41 33.44
N SER A 651 -28.91 -22.96 34.62
CA SER A 651 -27.89 -22.42 35.52
C SER A 651 -26.57 -23.15 35.28
N HIS A 652 -25.57 -22.43 34.79
CA HIS A 652 -24.24 -22.96 34.51
C HIS A 652 -23.23 -22.51 35.58
N PRO A 653 -22.30 -23.36 36.06
CA PRO A 653 -21.31 -22.96 37.03
C PRO A 653 -20.34 -21.94 36.44
N ALA A 654 -19.92 -20.93 37.23
CA ALA A 654 -19.01 -19.88 36.77
C ALA A 654 -17.66 -20.42 36.25
N THR A 655 -17.21 -21.57 36.78
CA THR A 655 -15.98 -22.24 36.36
C THR A 655 -16.01 -22.69 34.89
N ALA A 656 -17.18 -23.00 34.34
CA ALA A 656 -17.34 -23.39 32.94
C ALA A 656 -16.99 -22.26 31.95
N PHE A 657 -17.03 -21.00 32.40
CA PHE A 657 -16.70 -19.81 31.60
C PHE A 657 -15.29 -19.30 31.87
N SER A 658 -14.42 -20.12 32.46
CA SER A 658 -13.03 -19.76 32.70
C SER A 658 -12.12 -20.25 31.58
N ARG A 659 -11.11 -19.45 31.24
CA ARG A 659 -10.13 -19.79 30.18
C ARG A 659 -9.41 -21.11 30.46
N ASP A 660 -9.11 -21.40 31.72
CA ASP A 660 -8.33 -22.58 32.11
C ASP A 660 -9.13 -23.89 31.91
N GLN A 661 -10.46 -23.82 31.97
CA GLN A 661 -11.35 -24.97 31.72
C GLN A 661 -11.59 -25.25 30.23
N LEU A 662 -11.21 -24.31 29.36
CA LEU A 662 -11.49 -24.40 27.93
C LEU A 662 -10.75 -25.58 27.27
N THR A 663 -9.54 -25.90 27.75
CA THR A 663 -8.70 -27.02 27.29
C THR A 663 -8.75 -28.28 28.16
N SER A 664 -9.33 -28.23 29.37
CA SER A 664 -9.30 -29.34 30.34
C SER A 664 -10.55 -30.23 30.34
N MET A 665 -11.60 -29.85 29.62
CA MET A 665 -12.80 -30.67 29.37
C MET A 665 -12.74 -31.26 27.98
#